data_AF-A0A0P6XVA5-F1
#
_entry.id   AF-A0A0P6XVA5-F1
#
_cell.length_a   1.000
_cell.length_b   1.000
_cell.length_c   1.000
_cell.angle_alpha   90.00
_cell.angle_beta   90.00
_cell.angle_gamma   90.00
#
_symmetry.space_group_name_H-M   'P 1'
#
loop_
_entity.id
_entity.type
_entity.pdbx_description
1 polymer ?
#
loop_
_entity_poly.entity_id
_entity_poly.type
_entity_poly.pdbx_seq_one_letter_code
_entity_poly.pdbx_strand_id
1 'polypeptide(L)'
;MRILDNGLTTVNGHFHAAWCEVEDQGRRYYRAAVLRELAVLTDDPQSRVRGSEDGILGKMWGAVSGLYNAGVNLVYAACGIYRPEHIGVVQLYGAAATAETKAQAIARAERDFAAVAATLAGFAQSKLEPPALDVVRWYVEFLSAARKPLLLLGHPDPRVKRRAHGRDGALPEEADDLSAEQNEILFRGLAKLRENFVFQVVSDHVPRGELVRYLEDMARLASNFASRRRGSKSVGLSVSLPVFNALAHGYSGGGGQAVTRAHGTADGVTQGWGESETHSRAHSVTNGTSVSDGVTEVQSAAQTLSRAHTESAAQTISYAVSDGTSTTRSSGGSTTESFGHGVNQSLTQGGSAGLDFSAGIGIINAGAKFGANRAMTTGESTNWGVANTSSWGVANSVSHVETHGEATTHGQADTTGEATTSGTSVAHSRVVTSMHAETESTGYARSQSQSWGRGHTESEVQGSGRSVMGGETLGAGLTLGVAPGISVNRTYQVEDDLADRLTEVMRGFEGLLNAASHGGGFITSAYLITESEPGAQAAAALVSEAFYGEATPTPVMTVVPAEDEQEAVMEAARALVPYAQPAGDPADPFDGWLFWKGATLLPADKVAGYVAPAVMREGTLKVIAPIPEGMGFYPQMPGEAVLGHQYSPETGDLTTAPVRLDKPRLMHTLFAGDTGWGKSVGTMRMVYEMAVKWGMRVVVLDFGFAWRMLLNAPGLEGRVDIRQLRPDGVRPLRWNPLQIGRYINPETQLKAFVDIFGAVAQLGQKQQQHRLLDALRQVYVKAGVMVDDPEVRASPQWGRVTALEAHALGLAADTPLGNLSADERQRLAVHRSRAVGLDDLYREIERQYEALPPRDQVGRSVLEGILWRLKSLVRGAPAAQFAAGPDAEVVEDLGRPNGVVVLEGGKFLDNFAKAWLLGWAGWLIYSDMVARRERQINRGEADLFMVFEEANIIFTGLDGGDPEARLGPSVSEQYANMFRDSRKYGAYFGVVTQSPSLIPAGIISSCNNLMVGFLKTPKDKDLVISALARSEKGFVDEPWRRFLDDQPIGMVIGRFPYVHKRELQLPFLFRPLMLDVPEPSDEEIEAKLGRITL
;
A
#
# COMPACT_ATOMS: atom_id res chain seq x y z
N MET A 1 24.04 11.95 41.37
CA MET A 1 24.03 10.62 40.72
C MET A 1 25.44 10.08 40.61
N ARG A 2 25.59 8.74 40.66
CA ARG A 2 26.81 7.98 40.39
C ARG A 2 26.47 6.56 39.95
N ILE A 3 27.20 5.98 38.99
CA ILE A 3 27.06 4.55 38.65
C ILE A 3 27.96 3.71 39.56
N LEU A 4 27.41 2.65 40.15
CA LEU A 4 28.13 1.71 41.03
C LEU A 4 28.58 0.43 40.31
N ASP A 5 27.73 -0.11 39.45
CA ASP A 5 27.95 -1.30 38.64
C ASP A 5 27.12 -1.21 37.35
N ASN A 6 27.52 -1.89 36.27
CA ASN A 6 26.73 -1.93 35.04
C ASN A 6 27.01 -3.20 34.20
N GLY A 7 26.17 -3.43 33.20
CA GLY A 7 26.46 -4.45 32.21
C GLY A 7 25.34 -4.69 31.20
N LEU A 8 25.59 -5.68 30.34
CA LEU A 8 24.66 -6.14 29.32
C LEU A 8 24.17 -7.54 29.67
N THR A 9 22.96 -7.87 29.22
CA THR A 9 22.39 -9.22 29.28
C THR A 9 22.12 -9.69 27.85
N THR A 10 22.39 -10.95 27.56
CA THR A 10 22.11 -11.58 26.26
C THR A 10 21.26 -12.83 26.45
N VAL A 11 20.43 -13.15 25.45
CA VAL A 11 19.59 -14.35 25.41
C VAL A 11 19.74 -14.98 24.02
N ASN A 12 20.03 -16.27 23.96
CA ASN A 12 20.27 -17.02 22.71
C ASN A 12 21.31 -16.37 21.76
N GLY A 13 22.29 -15.65 22.30
CA GLY A 13 23.32 -14.94 21.51
C GLY A 13 22.90 -13.55 21.01
N HIS A 14 21.68 -13.09 21.31
CA HIS A 14 21.21 -11.74 20.95
C HIS A 14 21.22 -10.79 22.14
N PHE A 15 21.30 -9.48 21.89
CA PHE A 15 21.14 -8.46 22.92
C PHE A 15 19.75 -8.55 23.57
N HIS A 16 19.71 -8.52 24.90
CA HIS A 16 18.47 -8.59 25.66
C HIS A 16 18.13 -7.25 26.30
N ALA A 17 18.97 -6.80 27.24
CA ALA A 17 18.81 -5.59 28.04
C ALA A 17 20.16 -5.06 28.54
N ALA A 18 20.27 -3.73 28.69
CA ALA A 18 21.35 -3.07 29.43
C ALA A 18 20.88 -2.71 30.84
N TRP A 19 21.78 -2.64 31.81
CA TRP A 19 21.44 -2.28 33.19
C TRP A 19 22.59 -1.58 33.91
N CYS A 20 22.25 -0.70 34.85
CA CYS A 20 23.16 0.02 35.74
C CYS A 20 22.63 0.00 37.17
N GLU A 21 23.49 -0.25 38.15
CA GLU A 21 23.24 0.09 39.56
C GLU A 21 23.62 1.56 39.76
N VAL A 22 22.66 2.36 40.24
CA VAL A 22 22.77 3.81 40.38
C VAL A 22 22.60 4.19 41.85
N GLU A 23 23.48 5.05 42.34
CA GLU A 23 23.31 5.80 43.58
C GLU A 23 22.97 7.25 43.25
N ASP A 24 21.78 7.71 43.62
CA ASP A 24 21.38 9.10 43.45
C ASP A 24 20.64 9.65 44.65
N GLN A 25 21.03 10.85 45.09
CA GLN A 25 20.54 11.52 46.30
C GLN A 25 20.48 10.62 47.56
N GLY A 26 21.42 9.66 47.68
CA GLY A 26 21.46 8.69 48.79
C GLY A 26 20.56 7.46 48.63
N ARG A 27 19.78 7.35 47.54
CA ARG A 27 18.99 6.17 47.19
C ARG A 27 19.76 5.30 46.19
N ARG A 28 19.79 3.99 46.42
CA ARG A 28 20.30 3.00 45.45
C ARG A 28 19.17 2.30 44.72
N TYR A 29 19.35 2.08 43.42
CA TYR A 29 18.41 1.34 42.59
C TYR A 29 19.10 0.77 41.35
N TYR A 30 18.47 -0.22 40.71
CA TYR A 30 18.84 -0.68 39.38
C TYR A 30 17.96 0.00 38.34
N ARG A 31 18.58 0.62 37.35
CA ARG A 31 17.96 1.07 36.10
C ARG A 31 18.28 0.04 35.03
N ALA A 32 17.28 -0.42 34.29
CA ALA A 32 17.48 -1.30 33.15
C ALA A 32 16.71 -0.80 31.93
N ALA A 33 17.22 -1.07 30.74
CA ALA A 33 16.58 -0.71 29.48
C ALA A 33 16.62 -1.85 28.47
N VAL A 34 15.53 -2.01 27.74
CA VAL A 34 15.40 -2.92 26.61
C VAL A 34 15.34 -2.07 25.35
N LEU A 35 16.33 -2.22 24.47
CA LEU A 35 16.46 -1.52 23.19
C LEU A 35 16.27 -2.51 22.04
N ARG A 36 15.56 -2.10 20.99
CA ARG A 36 15.42 -2.80 19.71
C ARG A 36 15.70 -1.83 18.57
N GLU A 37 16.34 -2.33 17.52
CA GLU A 37 16.62 -1.59 16.30
C GLU A 37 15.37 -1.55 15.42
N LEU A 38 15.02 -0.36 14.91
CA LEU A 38 14.00 -0.22 13.86
C LEU A 38 14.63 -0.63 12.52
N ALA A 39 14.39 -1.88 12.12
CA ALA A 39 15.00 -2.50 10.95
C ALA A 39 14.21 -2.24 9.66
N VAL A 40 12.88 -2.19 9.75
CA VAL A 40 11.98 -1.97 8.59
C VAL A 40 10.88 -0.98 8.95
N LEU A 41 10.54 -0.12 7.98
CA LEU A 41 9.41 0.80 8.00
C LEU A 41 8.74 0.80 6.63
N THR A 42 7.40 0.79 6.55
CA THR A 42 6.72 1.10 5.27
C THR A 42 6.49 2.60 5.12
N ASP A 43 6.74 3.11 3.93
CA ASP A 43 6.33 4.46 3.54
C ASP A 43 5.73 4.39 2.13
N ASP A 44 4.53 4.95 1.94
CA ASP A 44 3.97 5.11 0.61
C ASP A 44 4.35 6.51 0.09
N PRO A 45 5.18 6.62 -0.97
CA PRO A 45 5.48 7.90 -1.60
C PRO A 45 4.24 8.71 -2.00
N GLN A 46 3.10 8.07 -2.25
CA GLN A 46 1.84 8.78 -2.55
C GLN A 46 1.18 9.40 -1.31
N SER A 47 1.39 8.85 -0.11
CA SER A 47 0.88 9.48 1.14
C SER A 47 1.57 10.81 1.44
N ARG A 48 2.87 10.93 1.11
CA ARG A 48 3.61 12.21 1.17
C ARG A 48 2.96 13.29 0.28
N VAL A 49 2.51 12.90 -0.92
CA VAL A 49 1.95 13.82 -1.92
C VAL A 49 0.48 14.20 -1.66
N ARG A 50 -0.28 13.35 -0.95
CA ARG A 50 -1.73 13.56 -0.73
C ARG A 50 -2.09 14.36 0.52
N GLY A 51 -1.12 14.74 1.36
CA GLY A 51 -1.39 15.49 2.59
C GLY A 51 -2.33 14.75 3.54
N SER A 52 -2.25 13.42 3.61
CA SER A 52 -3.00 12.62 4.57
C SER A 52 -2.66 13.05 5.99
N GLU A 53 -3.68 13.26 6.84
CA GLU A 53 -3.57 13.98 8.11
C GLU A 53 -2.60 13.36 9.14
N ASP A 54 -2.19 12.09 8.96
CA ASP A 54 -1.20 11.38 9.78
C ASP A 54 0.12 11.08 9.05
N GLY A 55 0.98 12.10 8.93
CA GLY A 55 2.40 11.91 8.58
C GLY A 55 3.20 11.17 9.66
N ILE A 56 4.48 10.88 9.41
CA ILE A 56 5.36 10.13 10.35
C ILE A 56 5.34 10.73 11.77
N LEU A 57 5.39 12.05 11.87
CA LEU A 57 5.32 12.78 13.14
C LEU A 57 3.97 12.60 13.84
N GLY A 58 2.84 12.64 13.12
CA GLY A 58 1.50 12.46 13.69
C GLY A 58 1.33 11.06 14.29
N LYS A 59 1.77 10.03 13.53
CA LYS A 59 1.83 8.64 14.02
C LYS A 59 2.71 8.51 15.26
N MET A 60 3.87 9.16 15.29
CA MET A 60 4.75 9.13 16.47
C MET A 60 4.15 9.88 17.67
N TRP A 61 3.44 10.98 17.46
CA TRP A 61 2.72 11.68 18.53
C TRP A 61 1.62 10.80 19.13
N GLY A 62 0.83 10.11 18.29
CA GLY A 62 -0.12 9.09 18.74
C GLY A 62 0.55 7.97 19.56
N ALA A 63 1.70 7.47 19.08
CA ALA A 63 2.47 6.45 19.77
C ALA A 63 2.95 6.92 21.16
N VAL A 64 3.62 8.07 21.25
CA VAL A 64 4.13 8.62 22.53
C VAL A 64 3.00 8.93 23.51
N SER A 65 1.85 9.44 23.03
CA SER A 65 0.66 9.65 23.86
C SER A 65 0.11 8.33 24.42
N GLY A 66 0.19 7.24 23.64
CA GLY A 66 -0.10 5.88 24.10
C GLY A 66 0.88 5.38 25.18
N LEU A 67 2.18 5.65 25.01
CA LEU A 67 3.22 5.29 25.99
C LEU A 67 3.06 6.01 27.32
N TYR A 68 2.66 7.28 27.29
CA TYR A 68 2.33 8.03 28.51
C TYR A 68 1.19 7.34 29.28
N ASN A 69 0.09 6.98 28.61
CA ASN A 69 -1.03 6.28 29.25
C ASN A 69 -0.65 4.90 29.79
N ALA A 70 0.38 4.25 29.22
CA ALA A 70 0.94 3.00 29.73
C ALA A 70 1.94 3.18 30.89
N GLY A 71 2.33 4.41 31.24
CA GLY A 71 3.30 4.70 32.30
C GLY A 71 4.75 4.37 31.93
N VAL A 72 5.07 4.33 30.64
CA VAL A 72 6.36 3.88 30.10
C VAL A 72 7.38 5.02 30.11
N ASN A 73 8.61 4.77 30.59
CA ASN A 73 9.73 5.67 30.32
C ASN A 73 10.36 5.29 28.98
N LEU A 74 10.29 6.21 28.01
CA LEU A 74 10.77 5.99 26.65
C LEU A 74 12.28 6.25 26.57
N VAL A 75 12.99 5.37 25.85
CA VAL A 75 14.37 5.59 25.43
C VAL A 75 14.44 5.49 23.91
N TYR A 76 15.06 6.48 23.29
CA TYR A 76 15.40 6.47 21.87
C TYR A 76 16.89 6.81 21.71
N ALA A 77 17.58 6.15 20.79
CA ALA A 77 18.96 6.48 20.45
C ALA A 77 19.22 6.30 18.95
N ALA A 78 19.61 7.37 18.27
CA ALA A 78 20.17 7.32 16.92
C ALA A 78 21.70 7.36 16.99
N CYS A 79 22.34 6.33 16.47
CA CYS A 79 23.79 6.15 16.44
C CYS A 79 24.30 6.36 15.01
N GLY A 80 25.05 7.42 14.76
CA GLY A 80 25.77 7.62 13.49
C GLY A 80 27.14 6.96 13.55
N ILE A 81 27.30 5.84 12.86
CA ILE A 81 28.52 5.01 12.91
C ILE A 81 29.23 5.06 11.55
N TYR A 82 30.28 5.88 11.46
CA TYR A 82 31.06 6.11 10.24
C TYR A 82 32.52 5.64 10.35
N ARG A 83 33.02 5.42 11.57
CA ARG A 83 34.36 4.87 11.86
C ARG A 83 34.32 3.94 13.08
N PRO A 84 35.14 2.86 13.11
CA PRO A 84 36.09 2.45 12.09
C PRO A 84 35.42 1.83 10.85
N GLU A 85 34.28 1.16 11.02
CA GLU A 85 33.44 0.64 9.94
C GLU A 85 32.28 1.61 9.69
N HIS A 86 31.88 1.74 8.42
CA HIS A 86 30.77 2.61 8.03
C HIS A 86 29.48 1.77 7.99
N ILE A 87 28.67 1.88 9.03
CA ILE A 87 27.33 1.27 9.12
C ILE A 87 26.24 2.30 8.76
N GLY A 88 26.49 3.59 9.01
CA GLY A 88 25.53 4.68 8.82
C GLY A 88 24.72 4.94 10.08
N VAL A 89 23.49 5.42 9.93
CA VAL A 89 22.59 5.69 11.08
C VAL A 89 21.84 4.43 11.50
N VAL A 90 21.96 4.05 12.77
CA VAL A 90 21.16 3.00 13.43
C VAL A 90 20.18 3.65 14.41
N GLN A 91 18.90 3.29 14.36
CA GLN A 91 17.85 3.86 15.23
C GLN A 91 17.33 2.81 16.21
N LEU A 92 17.54 3.05 17.50
CA LEU A 92 17.15 2.18 18.60
C LEU A 92 15.96 2.78 19.35
N TYR A 93 14.92 1.98 19.54
CA TYR A 93 13.74 2.30 20.35
C TYR A 93 13.65 1.35 21.53
N GLY A 94 13.26 1.88 22.69
CA GLY A 94 13.26 1.09 23.91
C GLY A 94 12.43 1.67 25.05
N ALA A 95 12.34 0.90 26.12
CA ALA A 95 11.79 1.35 27.38
C ALA A 95 12.82 1.12 28.50
N ALA A 96 12.79 1.99 29.50
CA ALA A 96 13.61 1.87 30.70
C ALA A 96 12.77 1.83 31.98
N ALA A 97 13.23 1.04 32.94
CA ALA A 97 12.54 0.85 34.21
C ALA A 97 13.51 0.84 35.38
N THR A 98 13.02 1.32 36.52
CA THR A 98 13.75 1.40 37.78
C THR A 98 13.17 0.41 38.79
N ALA A 99 14.02 -0.35 39.47
CA ALA A 99 13.62 -1.26 40.55
C ALA A 99 14.73 -1.45 41.60
N GLU A 100 14.40 -2.07 42.74
CA GLU A 100 15.37 -2.36 43.82
C GLU A 100 16.32 -3.52 43.47
N THR A 101 15.99 -4.33 42.46
CA THR A 101 16.82 -5.46 42.02
C THR A 101 16.94 -5.50 40.49
N LYS A 102 18.13 -5.87 40.00
CA LYS A 102 18.43 -6.02 38.57
C LYS A 102 17.38 -6.84 37.81
N ALA A 103 16.98 -7.99 38.35
CA ALA A 103 16.01 -8.88 37.70
C ALA A 103 14.62 -8.24 37.57
N GLN A 104 14.16 -7.49 38.57
CA GLN A 104 12.90 -6.76 38.50
C GLN A 104 12.97 -5.54 37.57
N ALA A 105 14.11 -4.86 37.50
CA ALA A 105 14.30 -3.73 36.58
C ALA A 105 14.21 -4.23 35.12
N ILE A 106 14.94 -5.30 34.79
CA ILE A 106 14.93 -5.93 33.47
C ILE A 106 13.51 -6.42 33.09
N ALA A 107 12.83 -7.17 33.97
CA ALA A 107 11.48 -7.67 33.71
C ALA A 107 10.40 -6.57 33.62
N ARG A 108 10.62 -5.39 34.21
CA ARG A 108 9.77 -4.20 33.98
C ARG A 108 10.09 -3.56 32.63
N ALA A 109 11.35 -3.33 32.31
CA ALA A 109 11.76 -2.76 31.03
C ALA A 109 11.32 -3.61 29.82
N GLU A 110 11.30 -4.94 29.95
CA GLU A 110 10.71 -5.85 28.94
C GLU A 110 9.20 -5.65 28.74
N ARG A 111 8.46 -5.49 29.84
CA ARG A 111 7.01 -5.24 29.80
C ARG A 111 6.70 -3.89 29.19
N ASP A 112 7.45 -2.88 29.60
CA ASP A 112 7.28 -1.50 29.14
C ASP A 112 7.69 -1.39 27.66
N PHE A 113 8.70 -2.16 27.22
CA PHE A 113 9.07 -2.29 25.81
C PHE A 113 7.97 -2.94 24.96
N ALA A 114 7.17 -3.86 25.50
CA ALA A 114 6.05 -4.42 24.75
C ALA A 114 5.02 -3.35 24.35
N ALA A 115 4.86 -2.29 25.15
CA ALA A 115 4.05 -1.13 24.77
C ALA A 115 4.73 -0.28 23.68
N VAL A 116 6.05 -0.08 23.75
CA VAL A 116 6.82 0.58 22.66
C VAL A 116 6.62 -0.16 21.33
N ALA A 117 6.80 -1.48 21.32
CA ALA A 117 6.56 -2.30 20.13
C ALA A 117 5.10 -2.23 19.63
N ALA A 118 4.11 -2.27 20.54
CA ALA A 118 2.71 -2.18 20.17
C ALA A 118 2.31 -0.80 19.60
N THR A 119 2.84 0.30 20.15
CA THR A 119 2.55 1.66 19.65
C THR A 119 3.20 1.94 18.29
N LEU A 120 4.39 1.40 18.04
CA LEU A 120 5.05 1.51 16.73
C LEU A 120 4.36 0.69 15.63
N ALA A 121 3.45 -0.24 15.96
CA ALA A 121 2.60 -0.90 14.96
C ALA A 121 1.65 0.06 14.21
N GLY A 122 1.47 1.31 14.69
CA GLY A 122 0.82 2.38 13.91
C GLY A 122 1.58 2.76 12.63
N PHE A 123 2.87 2.40 12.55
CA PHE A 123 3.60 2.27 11.31
C PHE A 123 3.43 0.84 10.78
N ALA A 124 2.58 0.69 9.76
CA ALA A 124 2.24 -0.60 9.17
C ALA A 124 3.50 -1.42 8.81
N GLN A 125 3.46 -2.73 9.06
CA GLN A 125 4.53 -3.69 8.74
C GLN A 125 5.93 -3.29 9.27
N SER A 126 6.02 -2.39 10.25
CA SER A 126 7.30 -1.98 10.86
C SER A 126 7.91 -3.11 11.69
N LYS A 127 9.25 -3.16 11.74
CA LYS A 127 9.98 -4.25 12.39
C LYS A 127 11.02 -3.74 13.38
N LEU A 128 10.90 -4.26 14.60
CA LEU A 128 11.83 -4.03 15.70
C LEU A 128 12.59 -5.33 15.99
N GLU A 129 13.91 -5.30 15.83
CA GLU A 129 14.77 -6.48 15.99
C GLU A 129 15.81 -6.25 17.09
N PRO A 130 16.36 -7.31 17.73
CA PRO A 130 17.48 -7.15 18.66
C PRO A 130 18.69 -6.56 17.92
N PRO A 131 19.25 -5.40 18.36
CA PRO A 131 20.40 -4.80 17.70
C PRO A 131 21.58 -5.76 17.71
N ALA A 132 22.40 -5.67 16.66
CA ALA A 132 23.60 -6.47 16.54
C ALA A 132 24.60 -6.15 17.69
N LEU A 133 25.31 -7.18 18.18
CA LEU A 133 26.13 -7.06 19.40
C LEU A 133 27.33 -6.12 19.23
N ASP A 134 27.82 -5.96 18.00
CA ASP A 134 28.83 -4.99 17.58
C ASP A 134 28.33 -3.55 17.66
N VAL A 135 27.10 -3.27 17.20
CA VAL A 135 26.44 -1.97 17.36
C VAL A 135 26.26 -1.62 18.84
N VAL A 136 25.78 -2.56 19.65
CA VAL A 136 25.63 -2.34 21.10
C VAL A 136 26.99 -2.13 21.77
N ARG A 137 28.02 -2.88 21.39
CA ARG A 137 29.39 -2.69 21.90
C ARG A 137 29.92 -1.31 21.54
N TRP A 138 29.80 -0.91 20.27
CA TRP A 138 30.20 0.42 19.79
C TRP A 138 29.50 1.53 20.55
N TYR A 139 28.19 1.41 20.79
CA TYR A 139 27.41 2.40 21.52
C TYR A 139 27.90 2.57 22.99
N VAL A 140 28.17 1.46 23.68
CA VAL A 140 28.71 1.49 25.05
C VAL A 140 30.15 2.03 25.09
N GLU A 141 31.00 1.63 24.14
CA GLU A 141 32.36 2.15 23.98
C GLU A 141 32.35 3.66 23.69
N PHE A 142 31.46 4.12 22.81
CA PHE A 142 31.30 5.53 22.45
C PHE A 142 30.85 6.37 23.65
N LEU A 143 29.82 5.96 24.39
CA LEU A 143 29.38 6.66 25.61
C LEU A 143 30.45 6.67 26.72
N SER A 144 31.37 5.71 26.71
CA SER A 144 32.50 5.65 27.66
C SER A 144 33.67 6.54 27.25
N ALA A 145 33.93 6.67 25.95
CA ALA A 145 35.07 7.39 25.40
C ALA A 145 34.79 8.87 25.08
N ALA A 146 33.56 9.20 24.65
CA ALA A 146 33.20 10.53 24.17
C ALA A 146 33.28 11.60 25.26
N ARG A 147 33.72 12.80 24.87
CA ARG A 147 34.00 13.94 25.77
C ARG A 147 33.28 15.23 25.39
N LYS A 148 32.34 15.18 24.44
CA LYS A 148 31.64 16.35 23.90
C LYS A 148 30.13 16.15 23.90
N PRO A 149 29.49 16.11 25.09
CA PRO A 149 28.03 16.15 25.19
C PRO A 149 27.50 17.55 24.90
N LEU A 150 26.42 17.61 24.13
CA LEU A 150 25.53 18.75 24.00
C LEU A 150 24.17 18.36 24.59
N LEU A 151 23.60 19.26 25.39
CA LEU A 151 22.25 19.12 25.93
C LEU A 151 21.30 19.97 25.07
N LEU A 152 20.19 19.39 24.66
CA LEU A 152 19.10 20.11 24.01
C LEU A 152 18.08 20.51 25.10
N LEU A 153 17.92 21.82 25.30
CA LEU A 153 16.97 22.40 26.26
C LEU A 153 15.89 23.18 25.54
N GLY A 154 14.66 23.16 26.08
CA GLY A 154 13.51 23.84 25.48
C GLY A 154 12.62 22.92 24.66
N HIS A 155 11.60 23.50 24.03
CA HIS A 155 10.49 22.78 23.43
C HIS A 155 10.68 22.68 21.91
N PRO A 156 10.90 21.48 21.33
CA PRO A 156 11.00 21.32 19.88
C PRO A 156 9.71 21.70 19.20
N ASP A 157 9.78 22.56 18.19
CA ASP A 157 8.62 22.90 17.38
C ASP A 157 8.78 22.25 16.00
N PRO A 158 8.19 21.05 15.78
CA PRO A 158 8.08 20.51 14.44
C PRO A 158 7.47 21.54 13.50
N ARG A 159 8.25 21.95 12.50
CA ARG A 159 7.93 23.00 11.54
C ARG A 159 6.82 22.60 10.58
N VAL A 160 5.62 22.38 11.10
CA VAL A 160 4.40 22.57 10.32
C VAL A 160 4.38 24.06 9.97
N LYS A 161 4.79 24.42 8.74
CA LYS A 161 4.64 25.78 8.19
C LYS A 161 3.15 26.11 8.03
N ARG A 162 2.46 26.31 9.15
CA ARG A 162 1.08 26.77 9.17
C ARG A 162 1.11 28.20 8.64
N ARG A 163 0.54 28.42 7.46
CA ARG A 163 0.57 29.69 6.72
C ARG A 163 0.30 30.87 7.66
N ALA A 164 1.34 31.65 7.95
CA ALA A 164 1.13 33.02 8.35
C ALA A 164 0.51 33.73 7.14
N HIS A 165 -0.69 34.31 7.30
CA HIS A 165 -1.28 35.18 6.29
C HIS A 165 -0.51 36.50 6.25
N GLY A 166 0.68 36.47 5.65
CA GLY A 166 1.43 37.64 5.26
C GLY A 166 0.71 38.39 4.15
N ARG A 167 0.66 39.72 4.27
CA ARG A 167 0.36 40.61 3.14
C ARG A 167 1.42 40.44 2.04
N ASP A 168 1.04 40.85 0.84
CA ASP A 168 1.89 41.06 -0.33
C ASP A 168 2.47 39.82 -1.02
N GLY A 169 1.65 39.25 -1.91
CA GLY A 169 1.97 39.26 -3.35
C GLY A 169 3.11 38.38 -3.88
N ALA A 170 3.81 37.62 -3.05
CA ALA A 170 4.77 36.63 -3.52
C ALA A 170 4.06 35.46 -4.24
N LEU A 171 4.67 34.99 -5.34
CA LEU A 171 4.28 33.73 -5.98
C LEU A 171 4.57 32.56 -5.00
N PRO A 172 3.80 31.47 -5.04
CA PRO A 172 4.09 30.30 -4.22
C PRO A 172 5.37 29.61 -4.71
N GLU A 173 6.46 29.77 -3.97
CA GLU A 173 7.60 28.86 -4.06
C GLU A 173 7.24 27.53 -3.37
N GLU A 174 7.58 26.41 -4.00
CA GLU A 174 7.35 25.05 -3.49
C GLU A 174 8.14 24.83 -2.19
N ALA A 175 7.43 24.62 -1.07
CA ALA A 175 8.05 24.41 0.24
C ALA A 175 7.21 23.49 1.15
N ASP A 176 6.76 22.34 0.61
CA ASP A 176 5.87 21.40 1.30
C ASP A 176 6.58 20.36 2.22
N ASP A 177 7.87 20.05 2.02
CA ASP A 177 8.50 18.87 2.66
C ASP A 177 9.15 19.09 4.05
N LEU A 178 9.40 20.33 4.49
CA LEU A 178 10.27 20.60 5.66
C LEU A 178 9.73 20.13 7.02
N SER A 179 8.44 19.77 7.14
CA SER A 179 7.83 19.38 8.41
C SER A 179 8.10 17.92 8.81
N ALA A 180 8.40 17.05 7.85
CA ALA A 180 8.54 15.61 8.07
C ALA A 180 10.00 15.14 8.27
N GLU A 181 10.98 15.99 7.99
CA GLU A 181 12.41 15.60 7.90
C GLU A 181 13.29 16.10 9.08
N GLN A 182 12.74 16.49 10.25
CA GLN A 182 13.54 17.10 11.34
C GLN A 182 14.79 16.30 11.76
N ASN A 183 14.60 15.04 12.15
CA ASN A 183 15.71 14.16 12.51
C ASN A 183 16.63 13.87 11.31
N GLU A 184 16.09 13.89 10.08
CA GLU A 184 16.89 13.73 8.86
C GLU A 184 17.77 14.94 8.56
N ILE A 185 17.34 16.18 8.84
CA ILE A 185 18.16 17.39 8.73
C ILE A 185 19.41 17.25 9.62
N LEU A 186 19.20 16.88 10.90
CA LEU A 186 20.29 16.66 11.85
C LEU A 186 21.24 15.54 11.38
N PHE A 187 20.68 14.36 11.08
CA PHE A 187 21.50 13.19 10.77
C PHE A 187 22.21 13.30 9.41
N ARG A 188 21.56 13.82 8.35
CA ARG A 188 22.20 14.10 7.05
C ARG A 188 23.32 15.14 7.21
N GLY A 189 23.14 16.14 8.07
CA GLY A 189 24.15 17.15 8.37
C GLY A 189 25.41 16.57 9.01
N LEU A 190 25.27 15.69 10.00
CA LEU A 190 26.39 15.01 10.66
C LEU A 190 27.03 13.93 9.77
N ALA A 191 26.23 13.20 9.00
CA ALA A 191 26.70 12.21 8.02
C ALA A 191 27.60 12.84 6.94
N LYS A 192 27.26 14.05 6.47
CA LYS A 192 28.08 14.83 5.54
C LYS A 192 29.50 15.09 6.05
N LEU A 193 29.68 15.17 7.37
CA LEU A 193 30.99 15.32 8.03
C LEU A 193 31.65 13.95 8.33
N ARG A 194 30.92 12.85 8.20
CA ARG A 194 31.29 11.50 8.68
C ARG A 194 31.71 11.52 10.14
N GLU A 195 30.96 12.29 10.92
CA GLU A 195 31.16 12.46 12.36
C GLU A 195 30.44 11.32 13.09
N ASN A 196 31.17 10.58 13.93
CA ASN A 196 30.54 9.61 14.81
C ASN A 196 29.71 10.34 15.88
N PHE A 197 28.45 9.96 16.03
CA PHE A 197 27.56 10.61 17.01
C PHE A 197 26.57 9.64 17.66
N VAL A 198 26.11 10.00 18.85
CA VAL A 198 24.94 9.42 19.52
C VAL A 198 23.97 10.56 19.84
N PHE A 199 22.79 10.51 19.25
CA PHE A 199 21.65 11.33 19.63
C PHE A 199 20.70 10.48 20.47
N GLN A 200 20.68 10.69 21.78
CA GLN A 200 19.95 9.88 22.75
C GLN A 200 18.90 10.72 23.46
N VAL A 201 17.66 10.26 23.44
CA VAL A 201 16.52 10.89 24.11
C VAL A 201 16.03 9.94 25.20
N VAL A 202 16.02 10.42 26.44
CA VAL A 202 15.47 9.69 27.59
C VAL A 202 14.33 10.50 28.17
N SER A 203 13.14 9.91 28.21
CA SER A 203 11.89 10.55 28.62
C SER A 203 11.22 9.74 29.73
N ASP A 204 11.34 10.19 30.98
CA ASP A 204 10.66 9.57 32.13
C ASP A 204 9.24 10.13 32.30
N HIS A 205 8.27 9.23 32.50
CA HIS A 205 6.86 9.59 32.61
C HIS A 205 6.57 10.36 33.91
N VAL A 206 5.88 11.50 33.79
CA VAL A 206 5.42 12.29 34.95
C VAL A 206 4.00 11.92 35.32
N PRO A 207 3.69 11.55 36.58
CA PRO A 207 2.32 11.27 37.00
C PRO A 207 1.36 12.44 36.75
N ARG A 208 0.18 12.17 36.20
CA ARG A 208 -0.80 13.22 35.84
C ARG A 208 -1.19 14.15 36.99
N GLY A 209 -1.25 13.65 38.22
CA GLY A 209 -1.54 14.48 39.40
C GLY A 209 -0.46 15.52 39.72
N GLU A 210 0.79 15.24 39.32
CA GLU A 210 1.92 16.15 39.46
C GLU A 210 1.92 17.21 38.35
N LEU A 211 1.58 16.84 37.12
CA LEU A 211 1.34 17.80 36.02
C LEU A 211 0.21 18.80 36.34
N VAL A 212 -0.89 18.31 36.93
CA VAL A 212 -2.02 19.17 37.36
C VAL A 212 -1.59 20.14 38.46
N ARG A 213 -0.74 19.72 39.41
CA ARG A 213 -0.17 20.61 40.43
C ARG A 213 0.64 21.75 39.77
N TYR A 214 1.53 21.43 38.83
CA TYR A 214 2.30 22.46 38.13
C TYR A 214 1.43 23.39 37.29
N LEU A 215 0.36 22.89 36.67
CA LEU A 215 -0.60 23.73 35.97
C LEU A 215 -1.33 24.69 36.93
N GLU A 216 -1.68 24.22 38.14
CA GLU A 216 -2.30 25.07 39.17
C GLU A 216 -1.34 26.17 39.66
N ASP A 217 -0.09 25.81 39.98
CA ASP A 217 0.95 26.76 40.43
C ASP A 217 1.27 27.78 39.33
N MET A 218 1.41 27.33 38.08
CA MET A 218 1.58 28.15 36.89
C MET A 218 0.43 29.16 36.71
N ALA A 219 -0.82 28.70 36.81
CA ALA A 219 -2.00 29.56 36.70
C ALA A 219 -2.09 30.59 37.83
N ARG A 220 -1.73 30.21 39.07
CA ARG A 220 -1.64 31.13 40.22
C ARG A 220 -0.61 32.24 39.98
N LEU A 221 0.58 31.88 39.49
CA LEU A 221 1.65 32.84 39.15
C LEU A 221 1.24 33.76 38.00
N ALA A 222 0.71 33.20 36.90
CA ALA A 222 0.22 33.95 35.76
C ALA A 222 -0.89 34.93 36.17
N SER A 223 -1.79 34.54 37.06
CA SER A 223 -2.86 35.41 37.59
C SER A 223 -2.30 36.58 38.41
N ASN A 224 -1.24 36.39 39.19
CA ASN A 224 -0.60 37.47 39.95
C ASN A 224 -0.04 38.56 39.02
N PHE A 225 0.65 38.19 37.93
CA PHE A 225 1.11 39.15 36.93
C PHE A 225 -0.04 39.73 36.11
N ALA A 226 -1.02 38.91 35.71
CA ALA A 226 -2.19 39.36 34.94
C ALA A 226 -3.00 40.43 35.68
N SER A 227 -3.08 40.36 37.02
CA SER A 227 -3.78 41.35 37.84
C SER A 227 -3.13 42.74 37.84
N ARG A 228 -1.83 42.83 37.53
CA ARG A 228 -1.06 44.08 37.51
C ARG A 228 -1.09 44.82 36.18
N ARG A 229 -1.50 44.14 35.10
CA ARG A 229 -1.50 44.65 33.71
C ARG A 229 -2.15 46.03 33.58
N ARG A 230 -3.27 46.28 34.27
CA ARG A 230 -4.01 47.55 34.22
C ARG A 230 -4.41 48.02 35.61
N GLY A 231 -4.06 49.26 35.93
CA GLY A 231 -4.44 49.94 37.17
C GLY A 231 -4.96 51.35 36.95
N SER A 232 -5.65 51.90 37.94
CA SER A 232 -6.07 53.31 37.97
C SER A 232 -5.49 54.03 39.18
N LYS A 233 -4.85 55.17 38.95
CA LYS A 233 -4.32 56.06 40.00
C LYS A 233 -5.04 57.40 39.95
N SER A 234 -5.82 57.73 40.97
CA SER A 234 -6.49 59.03 41.11
C SER A 234 -5.80 59.91 42.14
N VAL A 235 -5.46 61.15 41.79
CA VAL A 235 -5.03 62.18 42.73
C VAL A 235 -6.09 63.28 42.77
N GLY A 236 -6.55 63.63 43.96
CA GLY A 236 -7.61 64.60 44.19
C GLY A 236 -7.18 65.73 45.13
N LEU A 237 -7.50 66.97 44.77
CA LEU A 237 -7.39 68.14 45.65
C LEU A 237 -8.80 68.73 45.86
N SER A 238 -9.22 68.93 47.11
CA SER A 238 -10.49 69.56 47.44
C SER A 238 -10.29 70.81 48.30
N VAL A 239 -10.95 71.91 47.92
CA VAL A 239 -10.93 73.18 48.68
C VAL A 239 -12.38 73.61 48.93
N SER A 240 -12.73 73.82 50.20
CA SER A 240 -14.05 74.27 50.65
C SER A 240 -13.97 75.70 51.19
N LEU A 241 -14.93 76.54 50.79
CA LEU A 241 -15.00 77.96 51.16
C LEU A 241 -16.25 78.23 52.02
N PRO A 242 -16.11 78.44 53.34
CA PRO A 242 -17.24 78.79 54.19
C PRO A 242 -17.62 80.28 54.04
N VAL A 243 -18.91 80.56 53.84
CA VAL A 243 -19.46 81.92 53.76
C VAL A 243 -20.51 82.12 54.86
N PHE A 244 -20.34 83.17 55.66
CA PHE A 244 -21.04 83.43 56.93
C PHE A 244 -22.33 84.26 56.79
N ASN A 245 -23.16 84.28 57.85
CA ASN A 245 -24.06 85.40 58.12
C ASN A 245 -23.99 85.91 59.58
N ALA A 246 -23.70 87.21 59.70
CA ALA A 246 -24.00 88.18 60.77
C ALA A 246 -23.66 87.93 62.26
N LEU A 247 -22.76 88.79 62.75
CA LEU A 247 -22.92 89.61 63.97
C LEU A 247 -23.15 88.90 65.33
N ALA A 248 -22.07 88.33 65.86
CA ALA A 248 -21.77 88.40 67.30
C ALA A 248 -20.30 88.82 67.49
N HIS A 249 -20.05 89.98 68.12
CA HIS A 249 -18.69 90.43 68.44
C HIS A 249 -18.13 89.65 69.64
N GLY A 250 -16.84 89.32 69.63
CA GLY A 250 -16.11 88.97 70.86
C GLY A 250 -15.13 87.79 70.79
N TYR A 251 -13.98 88.01 70.14
CA TYR A 251 -12.64 87.48 70.44
C TYR A 251 -12.40 86.06 71.03
N SER A 252 -11.37 85.40 70.46
CA SER A 252 -10.64 84.20 70.93
C SER A 252 -11.39 82.85 70.82
N GLY A 253 -10.76 81.70 70.56
CA GLY A 253 -9.34 81.43 70.29
C GLY A 253 -8.98 79.95 70.57
N GLY A 254 -9.74 78.99 70.01
CA GLY A 254 -9.97 77.70 70.70
C GLY A 254 -10.22 76.39 69.92
N GLY A 255 -9.39 76.06 68.93
CA GLY A 255 -9.45 74.87 68.07
C GLY A 255 -9.65 73.50 68.75
N GLY A 256 -10.79 72.88 68.47
CA GLY A 256 -11.13 71.52 68.88
C GLY A 256 -10.75 70.43 67.87
N GLN A 257 -10.79 69.18 68.33
CA GLN A 257 -10.71 68.00 67.48
C GLN A 257 -12.08 67.75 66.81
N ALA A 258 -12.17 68.01 65.51
CA ALA A 258 -13.38 67.76 64.74
C ALA A 258 -13.35 66.32 64.18
N VAL A 259 -14.31 65.49 64.61
CA VAL A 259 -14.65 64.24 63.90
C VAL A 259 -15.70 64.60 62.86
N THR A 260 -15.24 64.96 61.66
CA THR A 260 -16.13 65.27 60.55
C THR A 260 -16.61 63.97 59.94
N ARG A 261 -17.87 63.61 60.20
CA ARG A 261 -18.60 62.57 59.47
C ARG A 261 -19.30 63.24 58.29
N ALA A 262 -18.68 63.16 57.12
CA ALA A 262 -19.27 63.68 55.89
C ALA A 262 -19.97 62.54 55.16
N HIS A 263 -21.31 62.58 55.08
CA HIS A 263 -22.06 61.84 54.07
C HIS A 263 -22.00 62.65 52.77
N GLY A 264 -21.20 62.18 51.82
CA GLY A 264 -21.11 62.76 50.49
C GLY A 264 -21.89 61.90 49.50
N THR A 265 -23.05 62.38 49.06
CA THR A 265 -23.74 61.89 47.86
C THR A 265 -23.24 62.67 46.66
N ALA A 266 -22.37 62.07 45.86
CA ALA A 266 -21.86 62.66 44.63
C ALA A 266 -22.59 62.06 43.43
N ASP A 267 -23.34 62.90 42.73
CA ASP A 267 -24.06 62.56 41.49
C ASP A 267 -23.23 63.09 40.30
N GLY A 268 -22.30 62.25 39.83
CA GLY A 268 -21.40 62.61 38.73
C GLY A 268 -22.06 62.40 37.37
N VAL A 269 -22.09 63.44 36.53
CA VAL A 269 -22.41 63.32 35.09
C VAL A 269 -21.11 63.42 34.30
N THR A 270 -20.65 62.32 33.70
CA THR A 270 -19.49 62.32 32.80
C THR A 270 -19.93 62.45 31.34
N GLN A 271 -19.30 63.35 30.59
CA GLN A 271 -19.28 63.34 29.12
C GLN A 271 -17.89 62.97 28.63
N GLY A 272 -17.81 61.85 27.90
CA GLY A 272 -16.71 61.58 26.98
C GLY A 272 -17.23 61.73 25.56
N TRP A 273 -16.44 62.37 24.69
CA TRP A 273 -16.60 62.32 23.24
C TRP A 273 -15.38 61.59 22.69
N GLY A 274 -15.60 60.47 22.03
CA GLY A 274 -14.56 59.72 21.32
C GLY A 274 -15.09 59.34 19.95
N GLU A 275 -14.25 59.48 18.93
CA GLU A 275 -14.57 59.11 17.56
C GLU A 275 -13.56 58.05 17.09
N SER A 276 -14.05 56.86 16.76
CA SER A 276 -13.27 55.78 16.20
C SER A 276 -14.00 55.22 14.99
N GLU A 277 -13.28 55.03 13.88
CA GLU A 277 -13.75 54.27 12.72
C GLU A 277 -13.06 52.91 12.68
N THR A 278 -13.85 51.84 12.74
CA THR A 278 -13.40 50.48 12.44
C THR A 278 -14.30 49.88 11.37
N HIS A 279 -13.70 49.37 10.30
CA HIS A 279 -14.40 48.63 9.25
C HIS A 279 -13.98 47.15 9.32
N SER A 280 -14.88 46.29 9.77
CA SER A 280 -14.67 44.84 9.83
C SER A 280 -15.86 44.14 9.19
N ARG A 281 -15.60 43.25 8.22
CA ARG A 281 -16.58 42.31 7.70
C ARG A 281 -16.09 40.89 7.98
N ALA A 282 -16.89 40.13 8.71
CA ALA A 282 -16.73 38.71 8.91
C ALA A 282 -18.09 38.04 8.61
N HIS A 283 -18.15 37.30 7.51
CA HIS A 283 -19.27 36.41 7.21
C HIS A 283 -18.79 34.99 7.54
N SER A 284 -19.49 34.31 8.45
CA SER A 284 -19.18 32.96 8.89
C SER A 284 -20.42 32.10 8.77
N VAL A 285 -20.45 31.22 7.77
CA VAL A 285 -21.43 30.13 7.67
C VAL A 285 -20.76 28.84 8.07
N THR A 286 -21.17 28.30 9.21
CA THR A 286 -20.82 26.94 9.61
C THR A 286 -21.94 26.00 9.18
N ASN A 287 -21.72 25.34 8.04
CA ASN A 287 -22.56 24.25 7.54
C ASN A 287 -21.92 22.91 7.87
N GLY A 288 -22.34 22.30 8.98
CA GLY A 288 -21.97 20.93 9.34
C GLY A 288 -22.99 19.93 8.81
N THR A 289 -22.67 19.26 7.70
CA THR A 289 -23.43 18.10 7.20
C THR A 289 -22.51 16.89 7.07
N SER A 290 -22.59 15.94 8.02
CA SER A 290 -21.97 14.63 7.84
C SER A 290 -22.80 13.80 6.86
N VAL A 291 -22.29 13.61 5.64
CA VAL A 291 -22.87 12.70 4.65
C VAL A 291 -21.80 11.69 4.25
N SER A 292 -22.06 10.41 4.52
CA SER A 292 -21.38 9.30 3.88
C SER A 292 -22.13 8.97 2.60
N ASP A 293 -21.47 9.07 1.44
CA ASP A 293 -22.00 8.62 0.15
C ASP A 293 -20.87 8.27 -0.84
N GLY A 294 -21.17 7.46 -1.86
CA GLY A 294 -20.16 6.83 -2.73
C GLY A 294 -20.09 7.33 -4.18
N VAL A 295 -18.93 7.92 -4.54
CA VAL A 295 -18.18 7.96 -5.84
C VAL A 295 -18.89 8.30 -7.19
N THR A 296 -18.13 9.01 -8.05
CA THR A 296 -18.24 9.26 -9.54
C THR A 296 -19.00 10.53 -10.01
N GLU A 297 -18.57 11.32 -11.01
CA GLU A 297 -17.32 11.46 -11.81
C GLU A 297 -17.20 12.93 -12.34
N VAL A 298 -16.05 13.36 -12.88
CA VAL A 298 -15.65 14.77 -13.13
C VAL A 298 -15.53 15.10 -14.64
N GLN A 299 -15.79 16.36 -15.04
CA GLN A 299 -15.05 16.99 -16.17
C GLN A 299 -14.95 18.53 -16.07
N SER A 300 -13.81 19.08 -16.53
CA SER A 300 -13.34 20.44 -16.21
C SER A 300 -12.61 21.13 -17.38
N ALA A 301 -12.70 22.46 -17.51
CA ALA A 301 -11.78 23.31 -18.29
C ALA A 301 -11.80 24.77 -17.78
N ALA A 302 -10.72 25.56 -17.98
CA ALA A 302 -10.44 26.73 -17.14
C ALA A 302 -9.93 28.00 -17.87
N GLN A 303 -10.17 29.17 -17.23
CA GLN A 303 -9.48 30.48 -17.36
C GLN A 303 -9.66 31.27 -18.69
N THR A 304 -9.55 32.61 -18.79
CA THR A 304 -8.80 33.60 -17.95
C THR A 304 -9.40 35.04 -17.98
N LEU A 305 -9.20 35.81 -16.91
CA LEU A 305 -9.19 37.30 -16.73
C LEU A 305 -9.94 38.28 -17.67
N SER A 306 -10.70 39.22 -17.06
CA SER A 306 -10.34 40.66 -17.02
C SER A 306 -11.23 41.51 -16.08
N ARG A 307 -10.73 42.70 -15.69
CA ARG A 307 -11.30 43.61 -14.68
C ARG A 307 -12.40 44.54 -15.22
N ALA A 308 -13.49 44.72 -14.47
CA ALA A 308 -14.24 45.98 -14.33
C ALA A 308 -15.10 45.95 -13.05
N HIS A 309 -15.43 47.10 -12.47
CA HIS A 309 -16.12 47.23 -11.18
C HIS A 309 -17.44 47.99 -11.38
N THR A 310 -18.59 47.33 -11.22
CA THR A 310 -19.91 48.00 -11.22
C THR A 310 -20.89 47.24 -10.31
N GLU A 311 -21.47 47.94 -9.34
CA GLU A 311 -22.53 47.44 -8.48
C GLU A 311 -23.88 47.78 -9.12
N SER A 312 -24.75 46.80 -9.35
CA SER A 312 -26.07 47.00 -9.94
C SER A 312 -27.01 45.85 -9.57
N ALA A 313 -28.11 46.17 -8.90
CA ALA A 313 -29.21 45.23 -8.66
C ALA A 313 -30.31 45.47 -9.70
N ALA A 314 -30.52 44.50 -10.59
CA ALA A 314 -31.63 44.49 -11.53
C ALA A 314 -32.12 43.06 -11.77
N GLN A 315 -33.43 42.83 -11.58
CA GLN A 315 -34.08 41.62 -12.09
C GLN A 315 -34.08 41.67 -13.62
N THR A 316 -33.58 40.61 -14.26
CA THR A 316 -33.89 40.33 -15.68
C THR A 316 -34.02 38.82 -15.87
N ILE A 317 -35.15 38.40 -16.44
CA ILE A 317 -35.40 37.03 -16.90
C ILE A 317 -34.61 36.81 -18.20
N SER A 318 -33.76 35.79 -18.24
CA SER A 318 -32.86 35.55 -19.38
C SER A 318 -33.08 34.17 -20.01
N TYR A 319 -33.73 34.18 -21.16
CA TYR A 319 -33.80 33.07 -22.12
C TYR A 319 -32.48 33.03 -22.91
N ALA A 320 -31.81 31.87 -22.97
CA ALA A 320 -30.52 31.74 -23.67
C ALA A 320 -30.46 30.48 -24.54
N VAL A 321 -30.45 30.69 -25.86
CA VAL A 321 -30.08 29.69 -26.86
C VAL A 321 -28.55 29.65 -26.95
N SER A 322 -27.96 28.47 -27.04
CA SER A 322 -26.52 28.26 -27.18
C SER A 322 -26.18 27.86 -28.61
N ASP A 323 -25.30 28.63 -29.25
CA ASP A 323 -24.59 28.26 -30.48
C ASP A 323 -23.26 29.04 -30.53
N GLY A 324 -22.18 28.44 -31.06
CA GLY A 324 -20.88 29.10 -31.23
C GLY A 324 -19.64 28.40 -30.64
N THR A 325 -18.84 27.80 -31.53
CA THR A 325 -17.51 27.21 -31.29
C THR A 325 -16.36 28.24 -31.32
N SER A 326 -15.20 27.93 -30.71
CA SER A 326 -13.92 28.58 -31.08
C SER A 326 -12.69 27.67 -30.86
N THR A 327 -11.58 28.00 -31.55
CA THR A 327 -10.31 27.26 -31.63
C THR A 327 -9.11 28.21 -31.48
N THR A 328 -7.97 27.73 -30.96
CA THR A 328 -6.81 28.57 -30.62
C THR A 328 -5.52 28.12 -31.32
N ARG A 329 -4.75 29.08 -31.85
CA ARG A 329 -3.37 28.95 -32.38
C ARG A 329 -2.51 30.09 -31.82
N SER A 330 -1.20 29.85 -31.62
CA SER A 330 -0.27 30.81 -31.00
C SER A 330 1.04 30.97 -31.78
N SER A 331 1.57 32.20 -31.87
CA SER A 331 2.93 32.48 -32.40
C SER A 331 3.44 33.89 -32.04
N GLY A 332 4.71 34.02 -31.67
CA GLY A 332 5.45 35.30 -31.66
C GLY A 332 6.41 35.48 -30.47
N GLY A 333 7.71 35.71 -30.73
CA GLY A 333 8.75 35.99 -29.73
C GLY A 333 9.68 37.14 -30.17
N SER A 334 10.78 37.38 -29.43
CA SER A 334 11.79 38.42 -29.76
C SER A 334 13.22 37.85 -29.97
N THR A 335 14.12 38.65 -30.54
CA THR A 335 15.01 38.23 -31.65
C THR A 335 16.48 38.60 -31.52
N THR A 336 17.37 37.92 -32.27
CA THR A 336 18.54 38.56 -32.91
C THR A 336 18.87 37.89 -34.27
N GLU A 337 19.26 38.72 -35.26
CA GLU A 337 19.55 38.46 -36.70
C GLU A 337 18.39 38.01 -37.62
N SER A 338 18.44 38.49 -38.89
CA SER A 338 17.23 38.78 -39.69
C SER A 338 17.46 39.00 -41.19
N PHE A 339 16.53 38.60 -42.07
CA PHE A 339 16.02 39.36 -43.24
C PHE A 339 14.74 38.72 -43.85
N GLY A 340 13.80 39.50 -44.40
CA GLY A 340 12.42 39.09 -44.83
C GLY A 340 12.28 38.53 -46.28
N HIS A 341 11.11 38.43 -46.95
CA HIS A 341 9.75 39.04 -46.78
C HIS A 341 8.75 38.42 -47.82
N GLY A 342 7.41 38.36 -47.59
CA GLY A 342 6.40 38.08 -48.67
C GLY A 342 4.94 37.82 -48.23
N VAL A 343 3.92 38.19 -49.03
CA VAL A 343 2.47 38.30 -48.65
C VAL A 343 1.49 37.93 -49.79
N ASN A 344 0.37 37.23 -49.51
CA ASN A 344 -1.02 37.56 -49.98
C ASN A 344 -2.12 36.50 -49.64
N GLN A 345 -3.40 36.87 -49.82
CA GLN A 345 -4.62 36.21 -49.30
C GLN A 345 -5.73 36.11 -50.37
N SER A 346 -6.56 35.04 -50.41
CA SER A 346 -7.90 35.05 -51.06
C SER A 346 -8.82 33.90 -50.60
N LEU A 347 -10.11 33.96 -50.99
CA LEU A 347 -11.27 33.20 -50.48
C LEU A 347 -12.18 32.80 -51.66
N THR A 348 -12.92 31.67 -51.60
CA THR A 348 -14.36 31.50 -52.00
C THR A 348 -14.83 30.03 -51.84
N GLN A 349 -16.14 29.87 -51.64
CA GLN A 349 -16.92 28.67 -51.29
C GLN A 349 -17.55 27.99 -52.52
N GLY A 350 -17.78 26.67 -52.47
CA GLY A 350 -18.68 25.99 -53.41
C GLY A 350 -18.48 24.47 -53.49
N GLY A 351 -19.56 23.69 -53.44
CA GLY A 351 -19.52 22.26 -53.72
C GLY A 351 -20.02 21.97 -55.14
N SER A 352 -19.23 21.26 -55.93
CA SER A 352 -19.67 20.66 -57.20
C SER A 352 -18.80 19.45 -57.56
N ALA A 353 -19.37 18.51 -58.31
CA ALA A 353 -18.70 17.27 -58.72
C ALA A 353 -17.73 17.50 -59.88
N GLY A 354 -16.66 16.71 -59.94
CA GLY A 354 -15.70 16.70 -61.05
C GLY A 354 -14.75 15.51 -60.96
N LEU A 355 -14.63 14.78 -62.07
CA LEU A 355 -13.72 13.65 -62.26
C LEU A 355 -12.35 14.12 -62.81
N ASP A 356 -11.50 13.12 -63.07
CA ASP A 356 -10.31 13.14 -63.93
C ASP A 356 -8.99 13.65 -63.32
N PHE A 357 -7.81 13.00 -63.45
CA PHE A 357 -7.22 11.96 -64.33
C PHE A 357 -6.12 12.53 -65.23
N SER A 358 -4.87 12.16 -64.94
CA SER A 358 -3.72 11.95 -65.87
C SER A 358 -2.46 11.72 -65.01
N ALA A 359 -1.59 10.72 -65.15
CA ALA A 359 -1.18 9.80 -66.24
C ALA A 359 -0.06 10.35 -67.17
N GLY A 360 1.10 9.67 -67.18
CA GLY A 360 2.30 9.97 -67.99
C GLY A 360 3.60 9.87 -67.17
N ILE A 361 4.29 8.72 -67.08
CA ILE A 361 5.21 8.07 -68.06
C ILE A 361 6.47 8.92 -68.33
N GLY A 362 7.72 8.46 -68.14
CA GLY A 362 8.21 7.23 -67.50
C GLY A 362 9.68 6.86 -67.85
N ILE A 363 10.30 6.05 -66.98
CA ILE A 363 11.40 5.06 -67.23
C ILE A 363 12.76 5.63 -67.71
N ILE A 364 13.84 5.51 -66.91
CA ILE A 364 14.98 4.55 -67.02
C ILE A 364 15.98 4.98 -65.90
N ASN A 365 16.77 4.18 -65.16
CA ASN A 365 16.89 2.74 -64.80
C ASN A 365 17.91 2.67 -63.62
N ALA A 366 18.08 1.63 -62.80
CA ALA A 366 17.26 0.48 -62.40
C ALA A 366 17.91 -0.14 -61.12
N GLY A 367 17.20 -0.83 -60.22
CA GLY A 367 15.79 -1.18 -60.26
C GLY A 367 15.14 -1.16 -58.88
N ALA A 368 14.10 -0.33 -58.75
CA ALA A 368 13.01 -0.63 -57.84
C ALA A 368 12.07 -1.65 -58.51
N LYS A 369 11.43 -2.48 -57.69
CA LYS A 369 10.09 -3.00 -57.96
C LYS A 369 9.27 -2.70 -56.70
N PHE A 370 8.25 -1.84 -56.72
CA PHE A 370 6.97 -2.04 -57.42
C PHE A 370 6.50 -3.50 -57.24
N GLY A 371 5.74 -3.86 -56.21
CA GLY A 371 4.72 -3.05 -55.52
C GLY A 371 3.38 -3.20 -56.21
N ALA A 372 2.39 -2.37 -55.83
CA ALA A 372 0.99 -2.51 -56.22
C ALA A 372 0.35 -3.81 -55.64
N ASN A 373 -0.96 -3.89 -55.44
CA ASN A 373 -2.02 -3.08 -56.02
C ASN A 373 -3.32 -3.32 -55.23
N ARG A 374 -4.32 -2.44 -55.41
CA ARG A 374 -5.78 -2.75 -55.28
C ARG A 374 -6.27 -3.18 -53.87
N ALA A 375 -7.57 -3.16 -53.56
CA ALA A 375 -8.76 -2.59 -54.19
C ALA A 375 -9.69 -2.14 -53.03
N MET A 376 -10.50 -1.08 -53.16
CA MET A 376 -11.83 -1.13 -53.78
C MET A 376 -12.69 -2.33 -53.38
N THR A 377 -13.44 -2.16 -52.28
CA THR A 377 -14.75 -2.80 -51.96
C THR A 377 -15.39 -1.89 -50.90
N THR A 378 -16.55 -1.24 -51.03
CA THR A 378 -17.91 -1.59 -51.51
C THR A 378 -18.62 -2.63 -50.63
N GLY A 379 -19.77 -2.23 -50.05
CA GLY A 379 -20.51 -2.92 -48.96
C GLY A 379 -20.43 -2.06 -47.68
N GLU A 380 -21.46 -1.39 -47.15
CA GLU A 380 -22.93 -1.53 -47.16
C GLU A 380 -23.49 -2.71 -46.35
N SER A 381 -24.54 -2.42 -45.55
CA SER A 381 -25.33 -3.29 -44.65
C SER A 381 -24.58 -3.81 -43.39
N THR A 382 -24.83 -3.39 -42.15
CA THR A 382 -26.05 -3.26 -41.28
C THR A 382 -26.36 -4.50 -40.41
N ASN A 383 -26.32 -4.30 -39.09
CA ASN A 383 -27.19 -4.93 -38.09
C ASN A 383 -27.25 -3.96 -36.88
N TRP A 384 -28.30 -3.17 -36.70
CA TRP A 384 -29.55 -3.50 -35.98
C TRP A 384 -29.38 -3.86 -34.49
N GLY A 385 -29.47 -2.83 -33.67
CA GLY A 385 -29.85 -2.90 -32.25
C GLY A 385 -30.88 -1.82 -31.96
N VAL A 386 -32.17 -2.11 -32.20
CA VAL A 386 -33.27 -1.22 -31.82
C VAL A 386 -33.62 -1.46 -30.35
N ALA A 387 -33.34 -0.48 -29.50
CA ALA A 387 -33.90 -0.38 -28.16
C ALA A 387 -34.95 0.76 -28.14
N ASN A 388 -36.11 0.47 -28.73
CA ASN A 388 -37.28 1.34 -28.61
C ASN A 388 -37.91 1.12 -27.22
N THR A 389 -37.62 1.99 -26.26
CA THR A 389 -38.39 2.12 -25.01
C THR A 389 -38.96 3.53 -24.87
N SER A 390 -39.96 3.82 -25.70
CA SER A 390 -40.88 4.94 -25.52
C SER A 390 -41.93 4.59 -24.45
N SER A 391 -41.62 4.82 -23.17
CA SER A 391 -42.62 4.72 -22.10
C SER A 391 -43.35 6.06 -21.92
N TRP A 392 -44.40 6.29 -22.71
CA TRP A 392 -45.39 7.33 -22.40
C TRP A 392 -46.30 6.85 -21.27
N GLY A 393 -45.97 7.25 -20.05
CA GLY A 393 -46.83 7.12 -18.88
C GLY A 393 -47.46 8.46 -18.52
N VAL A 394 -48.61 8.79 -19.10
CA VAL A 394 -49.42 9.95 -18.66
C VAL A 394 -50.15 9.56 -17.37
N ALA A 395 -49.58 9.94 -16.22
CA ALA A 395 -50.27 9.91 -14.93
C ALA A 395 -50.79 11.33 -14.63
N ASN A 396 -52.01 11.61 -15.08
CA ASN A 396 -52.67 12.89 -14.85
C ASN A 396 -53.47 12.82 -13.55
N SER A 397 -52.89 13.29 -12.43
CA SER A 397 -53.56 13.38 -11.14
C SER A 397 -53.45 14.78 -10.55
N VAL A 398 -54.43 15.62 -10.87
CA VAL A 398 -54.68 16.87 -10.15
C VAL A 398 -55.21 16.51 -8.76
N SER A 399 -54.42 16.78 -7.71
CA SER A 399 -54.88 16.73 -6.32
C SER A 399 -54.67 18.10 -5.69
N HIS A 400 -55.77 18.86 -5.64
CA HIS A 400 -55.86 20.15 -4.96
C HIS A 400 -56.10 19.89 -3.47
N VAL A 401 -55.17 20.25 -2.59
CA VAL A 401 -55.39 20.26 -1.13
C VAL A 401 -54.84 21.56 -0.54
N GLU A 402 -55.78 22.43 -0.23
CA GLU A 402 -55.61 23.65 0.55
C GLU A 402 -55.40 23.26 2.03
N THR A 403 -54.32 23.75 2.65
CA THR A 403 -54.06 23.49 4.08
C THR A 403 -54.24 24.78 4.88
N HIS A 404 -55.46 25.04 5.31
CA HIS A 404 -55.74 26.06 6.31
C HIS A 404 -55.47 25.50 7.72
N GLY A 405 -54.59 26.19 8.46
CA GLY A 405 -54.28 25.90 9.86
C GLY A 405 -54.05 27.20 10.62
N GLU A 406 -55.14 27.86 11.03
CA GLU A 406 -55.06 28.99 11.96
C GLU A 406 -54.99 28.46 13.39
N ALA A 407 -53.89 28.76 14.08
CA ALA A 407 -53.73 28.50 15.51
C ALA A 407 -53.02 29.71 16.14
N THR A 408 -53.79 30.68 16.59
CA THR A 408 -53.27 31.82 17.36
C THR A 408 -53.04 31.39 18.81
N THR A 409 -51.85 31.67 19.34
CA THR A 409 -51.59 31.60 20.79
C THR A 409 -50.65 32.74 21.15
N HIS A 410 -51.13 33.68 21.98
CA HIS A 410 -50.29 34.73 22.55
C HIS A 410 -49.70 34.25 23.87
N GLY A 411 -48.37 34.28 23.99
CA GLY A 411 -47.63 33.99 25.22
C GLY A 411 -46.21 34.52 25.09
N GLN A 412 -45.84 35.51 25.91
CA GLN A 412 -44.58 36.25 25.81
C GLN A 412 -43.62 35.82 26.93
N ALA A 413 -42.57 35.07 26.58
CA ALA A 413 -41.24 34.98 27.22
C ALA A 413 -40.58 33.66 26.80
N ASP A 414 -39.32 33.68 26.37
CA ASP A 414 -38.67 32.50 25.79
C ASP A 414 -37.23 32.33 26.29
N THR A 415 -36.95 31.24 27.02
CA THR A 415 -35.65 30.56 27.18
C THR A 415 -35.74 29.42 28.20
N THR A 416 -35.57 28.18 27.75
CA THR A 416 -34.85 27.03 28.36
C THR A 416 -35.31 25.74 27.67
N GLY A 417 -34.46 24.71 27.62
CA GLY A 417 -34.81 23.43 26.98
C GLY A 417 -34.44 22.21 27.82
N GLU A 418 -35.28 21.17 27.75
CA GLU A 418 -34.89 19.76 27.93
C GLU A 418 -35.92 18.85 27.21
N ALA A 419 -35.55 17.61 26.89
CA ALA A 419 -36.25 16.72 25.96
C ALA A 419 -36.85 15.46 26.62
N THR A 420 -37.78 14.78 25.94
CA THR A 420 -38.11 13.35 26.17
C THR A 420 -38.54 12.67 24.85
N THR A 421 -38.42 11.33 24.78
CA THR A 421 -38.17 10.60 23.51
C THR A 421 -39.00 9.30 23.35
N SER A 422 -39.04 8.78 22.11
CA SER A 422 -39.45 7.42 21.63
C SER A 422 -40.92 7.22 21.18
N GLY A 423 -41.25 6.42 20.16
CA GLY A 423 -40.44 5.86 19.05
C GLY A 423 -40.55 4.34 18.82
N THR A 424 -41.12 3.90 17.67
CA THR A 424 -40.96 2.55 17.08
C THR A 424 -41.20 2.56 15.56
N SER A 425 -40.73 1.52 14.86
CA SER A 425 -39.89 1.65 13.67
C SER A 425 -39.99 0.44 12.72
N VAL A 426 -39.74 0.65 11.42
CA VAL A 426 -39.14 -0.35 10.51
C VAL A 426 -38.03 0.37 9.72
N ALA A 427 -36.80 -0.11 9.79
CA ALA A 427 -35.62 0.73 9.58
C ALA A 427 -34.75 0.37 8.38
N HIS A 428 -34.38 1.40 7.61
CA HIS A 428 -33.00 1.63 7.18
C HIS A 428 -32.63 3.07 7.60
N SER A 429 -31.82 3.21 8.65
CA SER A 429 -31.59 4.50 9.30
C SER A 429 -30.50 5.33 8.60
N ARG A 430 -30.92 6.34 7.82
CA ARG A 430 -30.07 7.49 7.49
C ARG A 430 -30.21 8.52 8.62
N VAL A 431 -29.25 8.56 9.53
CA VAL A 431 -29.18 9.63 10.54
C VAL A 431 -28.52 10.84 9.87
N VAL A 432 -29.23 11.96 9.77
CA VAL A 432 -28.68 13.24 9.34
C VAL A 432 -28.75 14.20 10.51
N THR A 433 -27.60 14.56 11.06
CA THR A 433 -27.46 15.66 12.01
C THR A 433 -26.96 16.86 11.23
N SER A 434 -27.82 17.85 10.99
CA SER A 434 -27.47 19.11 10.33
C SER A 434 -27.39 20.23 11.35
N MET A 435 -26.22 20.83 11.50
CA MET A 435 -26.05 22.07 12.25
C MET A 435 -25.78 23.20 11.26
N HIS A 436 -26.64 24.23 11.29
CA HIS A 436 -26.48 25.44 10.51
C HIS A 436 -26.37 26.63 11.47
N ALA A 437 -25.25 27.32 11.42
CA ALA A 437 -25.05 28.59 12.11
C ALA A 437 -24.45 29.59 11.13
N GLU A 438 -25.23 30.61 10.75
CA GLU A 438 -24.79 31.73 9.94
C GLU A 438 -24.64 32.96 10.84
N THR A 439 -23.47 33.60 10.78
CA THR A 439 -23.16 34.84 11.48
C THR A 439 -22.55 35.81 10.49
N GLU A 440 -23.37 36.72 9.98
CA GLU A 440 -22.88 37.87 9.20
C GLU A 440 -22.66 39.08 10.12
N SER A 441 -21.41 39.47 10.26
CA SER A 441 -20.97 40.64 11.02
C SER A 441 -20.29 41.61 10.07
N THR A 442 -21.06 42.57 9.53
CA THR A 442 -20.50 43.74 8.83
C THR A 442 -20.60 44.97 9.72
N GLY A 443 -19.55 45.22 10.50
CA GLY A 443 -19.43 46.41 11.32
C GLY A 443 -18.67 47.52 10.59
N TYR A 444 -19.38 48.58 10.20
CA TYR A 444 -18.76 49.91 10.09
C TYR A 444 -19.14 50.71 11.32
N ALA A 445 -18.29 50.66 12.33
CA ALA A 445 -18.47 51.42 13.55
C ALA A 445 -17.72 52.75 13.40
N ARG A 446 -18.40 53.82 12.97
CA ARG A 446 -18.01 55.20 13.34
C ARG A 446 -18.68 55.51 14.68
N SER A 447 -18.07 55.03 15.77
CA SER A 447 -18.58 55.29 17.11
C SER A 447 -18.21 56.71 17.51
N GLN A 448 -19.14 57.66 17.34
CA GLN A 448 -19.20 58.84 18.20
C GLN A 448 -20.01 58.51 19.47
N SER A 449 -19.34 58.00 20.50
CA SER A 449 -20.00 57.79 21.78
C SER A 449 -20.07 59.11 22.55
N GLN A 450 -21.28 59.63 22.77
CA GLN A 450 -21.53 60.55 23.88
C GLN A 450 -22.14 59.77 25.03
N SER A 451 -21.31 59.39 26.00
CA SER A 451 -21.80 58.81 27.25
C SER A 451 -22.40 59.90 28.14
N TRP A 452 -23.56 59.63 28.75
CA TRP A 452 -24.09 60.35 29.90
C TRP A 452 -24.41 59.35 31.00
N GLY A 453 -23.38 58.99 31.77
CA GLY A 453 -23.55 58.22 32.99
C GLY A 453 -23.86 59.15 34.16
N ARG A 454 -25.00 58.94 34.84
CA ARG A 454 -25.20 59.41 36.22
C ARG A 454 -24.82 58.29 37.17
N GLY A 455 -23.68 58.44 37.83
CA GLY A 455 -23.27 57.58 38.94
C GLY A 455 -23.66 58.24 40.26
N HIS A 456 -24.70 57.73 40.92
CA HIS A 456 -25.02 58.13 42.28
C HIS A 456 -24.12 57.34 43.23
N THR A 457 -23.13 58.00 43.82
CA THR A 457 -22.20 57.39 44.78
C THR A 457 -22.39 58.00 46.16
N GLU A 458 -22.74 57.17 47.13
CA GLU A 458 -22.81 57.55 48.54
C GLU A 458 -21.53 57.07 49.24
N SER A 459 -20.85 58.01 49.91
CA SER A 459 -19.63 57.74 50.65
C SER A 459 -19.73 58.32 52.07
N GLU A 460 -19.49 57.48 53.06
CA GLU A 460 -19.32 57.89 54.45
C GLU A 460 -17.82 58.01 54.73
N VAL A 461 -17.32 59.24 54.87
CA VAL A 461 -15.91 59.49 55.23
C VAL A 461 -15.84 59.93 56.69
N GLN A 462 -15.20 59.11 57.53
CA GLN A 462 -14.89 59.43 58.92
C GLN A 462 -13.41 59.81 59.06
N GLY A 463 -13.11 61.09 58.89
CA GLY A 463 -11.77 61.64 59.10
C GLY A 463 -11.57 62.16 60.53
N SER A 464 -10.44 61.82 61.16
CA SER A 464 -10.02 62.40 62.45
C SER A 464 -8.83 63.34 62.23
N GLY A 465 -9.08 64.64 62.34
CA GLY A 465 -8.06 65.69 62.25
C GLY A 465 -7.83 66.38 63.60
N ARG A 466 -6.57 66.48 64.04
CA ARG A 466 -6.19 67.21 65.27
C ARG A 466 -5.87 68.67 64.93
N SER A 467 -6.82 69.57 65.18
CA SER A 467 -6.57 71.02 65.22
C SER A 467 -6.19 71.46 66.64
N VAL A 468 -5.49 72.59 66.78
CA VAL A 468 -4.93 73.07 68.07
C VAL A 468 -5.32 74.52 68.34
N MET A 469 -6.06 74.76 69.43
CA MET A 469 -6.13 76.00 70.23
C MET A 469 -7.04 75.71 71.48
N GLY A 470 -7.12 76.57 72.52
CA GLY A 470 -7.69 76.20 73.84
C GLY A 470 -9.22 76.35 74.05
N GLY A 471 -9.85 75.47 74.85
CA GLY A 471 -11.31 75.44 75.12
C GLY A 471 -11.86 76.51 76.09
N GLU A 472 -13.07 76.41 76.66
CA GLU A 472 -14.11 75.38 76.58
C GLU A 472 -15.47 75.96 77.07
N THR A 473 -16.60 75.68 76.41
CA THR A 473 -18.00 75.55 76.93
C THR A 473 -18.99 75.55 75.75
N LEU A 474 -19.62 74.41 75.44
CA LEU A 474 -20.97 74.01 75.87
C LEU A 474 -22.13 74.72 75.13
N GLY A 475 -22.47 74.20 73.95
CA GLY A 475 -23.70 74.50 73.22
C GLY A 475 -24.03 73.39 72.23
N ALA A 476 -25.14 72.66 72.45
CA ALA A 476 -25.60 71.63 71.53
C ALA A 476 -26.31 72.28 70.33
N GLY A 477 -25.60 72.42 69.21
CA GLY A 477 -26.11 73.03 67.97
C GLY A 477 -25.92 72.12 66.76
N LEU A 478 -27.00 71.53 66.26
CA LEU A 478 -27.03 70.82 64.97
C LEU A 478 -26.97 71.85 63.83
N THR A 479 -25.81 72.00 63.20
CA THR A 479 -25.64 72.81 61.98
C THR A 479 -25.59 71.91 60.74
N LEU A 480 -26.75 71.65 60.12
CA LEU A 480 -26.78 71.19 58.74
C LEU A 480 -26.48 72.37 57.81
N GLY A 481 -25.33 72.33 57.14
CA GLY A 481 -24.96 73.31 56.12
C GLY A 481 -24.21 72.63 54.97
N VAL A 482 -24.78 72.68 53.76
CA VAL A 482 -24.13 72.19 52.54
C VAL A 482 -23.09 73.22 52.11
N ALA A 483 -21.81 72.95 52.37
CA ALA A 483 -20.71 73.80 51.93
C ALA A 483 -20.26 73.39 50.51
N PRO A 484 -20.35 74.26 49.50
CA PRO A 484 -19.81 73.97 48.18
C PRO A 484 -18.27 73.92 48.23
N GLY A 485 -17.71 72.80 47.80
CA GLY A 485 -16.27 72.60 47.64
C GLY A 485 -15.91 72.27 46.20
N ILE A 486 -14.83 72.83 45.69
CA ILE A 486 -14.29 72.48 44.37
C ILE A 486 -13.31 71.32 44.58
N SER A 487 -13.59 70.17 43.96
CA SER A 487 -12.68 69.03 43.92
C SER A 487 -12.15 68.84 42.49
N VAL A 488 -10.84 68.85 42.34
CA VAL A 488 -10.16 68.54 41.08
C VAL A 488 -9.51 67.17 41.23
N ASN A 489 -10.11 66.18 40.57
CA ASN A 489 -9.61 64.81 40.53
C ASN A 489 -8.99 64.53 39.16
N ARG A 490 -7.77 63.99 39.14
CA ARG A 490 -7.10 63.52 37.92
C ARG A 490 -6.81 62.04 38.04
N THR A 491 -7.47 61.24 37.22
CA THR A 491 -7.31 59.79 37.16
C THR A 491 -6.44 59.42 35.98
N TYR A 492 -5.36 58.68 36.25
CA TYR A 492 -4.48 58.08 35.26
C TYR A 492 -4.80 56.59 35.17
N GLN A 493 -5.08 56.10 33.96
CA GLN A 493 -4.91 54.67 33.69
C GLN A 493 -3.42 54.42 33.50
N VAL A 494 -2.92 53.35 34.13
CA VAL A 494 -1.53 52.90 34.02
C VAL A 494 -1.53 51.46 33.53
N GLU A 495 -0.68 51.20 32.55
CA GLU A 495 -0.40 49.86 32.01
C GLU A 495 1.02 49.49 32.47
N ASP A 496 1.21 48.24 32.93
CA ASP A 496 2.50 47.73 33.41
C ASP A 496 3.08 46.81 32.33
N ASP A 497 3.82 47.39 31.37
CA ASP A 497 4.41 46.68 30.21
C ASP A 497 5.20 45.42 30.62
N LEU A 498 5.85 45.45 31.80
CA LEU A 498 6.58 44.31 32.33
C LEU A 498 5.61 43.20 32.78
N ALA A 499 4.55 43.55 33.50
CA ALA A 499 3.50 42.59 33.87
C ALA A 499 2.77 42.02 32.64
N ASP A 500 2.58 42.84 31.59
CA ASP A 500 2.00 42.43 30.31
C ASP A 500 2.85 41.34 29.62
N ARG A 501 4.16 41.59 29.47
CA ARG A 501 5.11 40.63 28.87
C ARG A 501 5.32 39.38 29.71
N LEU A 502 5.39 39.52 31.04
CA LEU A 502 5.46 38.36 31.92
C LEU A 502 4.18 37.52 31.82
N THR A 503 3.00 38.14 31.73
CA THR A 503 1.74 37.40 31.55
C THR A 503 1.69 36.64 30.22
N GLU A 504 2.24 37.22 29.14
CA GLU A 504 2.35 36.58 27.83
C GLU A 504 3.19 35.29 27.90
N VAL A 505 4.41 35.37 28.44
CA VAL A 505 5.31 34.22 28.61
C VAL A 505 4.72 33.16 29.55
N MET A 506 4.18 33.58 30.70
CA MET A 506 3.61 32.67 31.71
C MET A 506 2.39 31.91 31.17
N ARG A 507 1.54 32.54 30.34
CA ARG A 507 0.44 31.85 29.65
C ARG A 507 0.91 30.88 28.56
N GLY A 508 2.07 31.14 27.95
CA GLY A 508 2.72 30.19 27.05
C GLY A 508 3.07 28.89 27.76
N PHE A 509 3.68 28.98 28.95
CA PHE A 509 3.98 27.81 29.79
C PHE A 509 2.71 27.14 30.35
N GLU A 510 1.69 27.91 30.72
CA GLU A 510 0.35 27.39 31.07
C GLU A 510 -0.22 26.52 29.93
N GLY A 511 -0.09 26.98 28.67
CA GLY A 511 -0.48 26.22 27.48
C GLY A 511 0.26 24.89 27.32
N LEU A 512 1.58 24.87 27.55
CA LEU A 512 2.40 23.64 27.51
C LEU A 512 2.02 22.66 28.63
N LEU A 513 1.85 23.14 29.86
CA LEU A 513 1.41 22.32 30.99
C LEU A 513 -0.02 21.79 30.82
N ASN A 514 -0.88 22.57 30.17
CA ASN A 514 -2.23 22.14 29.81
C ASN A 514 -2.19 21.05 28.72
N ALA A 515 -1.33 21.18 27.71
CA ALA A 515 -1.09 20.14 26.71
C ALA A 515 -0.53 18.85 27.35
N ALA A 516 0.48 18.95 28.21
CA ALA A 516 1.02 17.82 28.98
C ALA A 516 -0.04 17.16 29.87
N SER A 517 -0.89 17.96 30.53
CA SER A 517 -1.98 17.46 31.39
C SER A 517 -3.08 16.72 30.62
N HIS A 518 -3.21 16.94 29.30
CA HIS A 518 -4.19 16.29 28.43
C HIS A 518 -3.60 15.11 27.63
N GLY A 519 -2.49 15.34 26.91
CA GLY A 519 -1.85 14.36 26.01
C GLY A 519 -0.69 13.57 26.62
N GLY A 520 -0.23 13.96 27.82
CA GLY A 520 0.89 13.33 28.52
C GLY A 520 2.15 14.20 28.57
N GLY A 521 2.89 14.11 29.68
CA GLY A 521 4.10 14.88 29.95
C GLY A 521 5.25 14.01 30.43
N PHE A 522 6.46 14.29 29.93
CA PHE A 522 7.67 13.55 30.23
C PHE A 522 8.81 14.49 30.61
N ILE A 523 9.54 14.18 31.67
CA ILE A 523 10.83 14.79 31.94
C ILE A 523 11.83 14.20 30.96
N THR A 524 12.31 15.02 30.02
CA THR A 524 13.09 14.56 28.87
C THR A 524 14.46 15.22 28.81
N SER A 525 15.51 14.40 28.71
CA SER A 525 16.85 14.85 28.32
C SER A 525 17.17 14.32 26.92
N ALA A 526 17.48 15.24 25.99
CA ALA A 526 18.00 14.93 24.69
C ALA A 526 19.50 15.26 24.67
N TYR A 527 20.33 14.22 24.67
CA TYR A 527 21.79 14.26 24.63
C TYR A 527 22.26 14.09 23.18
N LEU A 528 23.07 15.02 22.69
CA LEU A 528 23.75 14.88 21.40
C LEU A 528 25.26 14.85 21.64
N ILE A 529 25.87 13.68 21.46
CA ILE A 529 27.25 13.40 21.85
C ILE A 529 28.06 13.14 20.57
N THR A 530 29.15 13.87 20.38
CA THR A 530 30.04 13.74 19.21
C THR A 530 31.47 13.32 19.62
N GLU A 531 32.25 12.81 18.66
CA GLU A 531 33.64 12.43 18.88
C GLU A 531 34.58 13.65 18.85
N SER A 532 34.28 14.63 17.99
CA SER A 532 35.14 15.76 17.65
C SER A 532 34.53 17.13 17.98
N GLU A 533 35.40 18.13 18.18
CA GLU A 533 35.01 19.54 18.39
C GLU A 533 34.30 20.15 17.17
N PRO A 534 34.75 19.94 15.91
CA PRO A 534 33.99 20.35 14.73
C PRO A 534 32.62 19.66 14.63
N GLY A 535 32.55 18.39 15.07
CA GLY A 535 31.29 17.65 15.20
C GLY A 535 30.31 18.34 16.14
N ALA A 536 30.77 18.74 17.33
CA ALA A 536 29.95 19.45 18.31
C ALA A 536 29.49 20.83 17.79
N GLN A 537 30.37 21.57 17.11
CA GLN A 537 30.00 22.87 16.51
C GLN A 537 28.95 22.72 15.39
N ALA A 538 29.09 21.70 14.54
CA ALA A 538 28.11 21.40 13.50
C ALA A 538 26.77 20.94 14.10
N ALA A 539 26.81 20.06 15.10
CA ALA A 539 25.64 19.62 15.86
C ALA A 539 24.86 20.80 16.46
N ALA A 540 25.54 21.75 17.10
CA ALA A 540 24.91 22.94 17.68
C ALA A 540 24.14 23.80 16.64
N ALA A 541 24.69 23.94 15.43
CA ALA A 541 24.00 24.63 14.33
C ALA A 541 22.81 23.81 13.79
N LEU A 542 23.02 22.52 13.53
CA LEU A 542 22.01 21.62 12.94
C LEU A 542 20.79 21.42 13.84
N VAL A 543 20.96 21.38 15.17
CA VAL A 543 19.83 21.31 16.11
C VAL A 543 18.91 22.51 15.99
N SER A 544 19.50 23.71 15.85
CA SER A 544 18.73 24.95 15.66
C SER A 544 18.01 24.95 14.31
N GLU A 545 18.60 24.35 13.27
CA GLU A 545 17.94 24.19 11.97
C GLU A 545 16.78 23.17 12.04
N ALA A 546 16.99 22.06 12.73
CA ALA A 546 16.05 20.94 12.82
C ALA A 546 14.83 21.23 13.72
N PHE A 547 15.02 21.74 14.94
CA PHE A 547 13.99 21.75 15.99
C PHE A 547 13.46 23.13 16.43
N TYR A 548 13.99 24.23 15.88
CA TYR A 548 13.54 25.59 16.23
C TYR A 548 12.22 25.96 15.57
N GLY A 549 11.30 26.54 16.37
CA GLY A 549 10.15 27.30 15.88
C GLY A 549 9.70 28.41 16.82
N GLU A 550 9.14 29.46 16.22
CA GLU A 550 8.85 30.77 16.83
C GLU A 550 7.62 30.75 17.76
N ALA A 551 6.79 29.71 17.70
CA ALA A 551 5.53 29.61 18.46
C ALA A 551 5.70 29.05 19.88
N THR A 552 6.92 28.65 20.27
CA THR A 552 7.19 28.07 21.60
C THR A 552 7.72 29.13 22.59
N PRO A 553 7.32 29.09 23.88
CA PRO A 553 7.83 30.03 24.90
C PRO A 553 9.34 29.93 25.15
N THR A 554 9.91 28.75 24.91
CA THR A 554 11.33 28.44 25.01
C THR A 554 11.72 27.58 23.81
N PRO A 555 12.26 28.15 22.73
CA PRO A 555 12.72 27.38 21.58
C PRO A 555 13.93 26.52 21.97
N VAL A 556 14.19 25.48 21.17
CA VAL A 556 15.31 24.57 21.43
C VAL A 556 16.65 25.30 21.31
N MET A 557 17.46 25.16 22.35
CA MET A 557 18.82 25.67 22.43
C MET A 557 19.78 24.53 22.76
N THR A 558 20.99 24.56 22.18
CA THR A 558 22.07 23.64 22.55
C THR A 558 22.95 24.25 23.63
N VAL A 559 23.14 23.51 24.72
CA VAL A 559 23.98 23.90 25.85
C VAL A 559 25.15 22.92 25.97
N VAL A 560 26.37 23.47 26.02
CA VAL A 560 27.57 22.72 26.41
C VAL A 560 27.61 22.68 27.94
N PRO A 561 27.63 21.51 28.60
CA PRO A 561 27.75 21.44 30.05
C PRO A 561 29.09 22.02 30.54
N ALA A 562 29.08 22.64 31.71
CA ALA A 562 30.30 23.12 32.37
C ALA A 562 31.26 21.95 32.66
N GLU A 563 32.57 22.20 32.68
CA GLU A 563 33.60 21.14 32.78
C GLU A 563 33.45 20.26 34.04
N ASP A 564 32.92 20.81 35.13
CA ASP A 564 32.61 20.12 36.38
C ASP A 564 31.31 19.30 36.34
N GLU A 565 30.37 19.64 35.47
CA GLU A 565 29.10 18.92 35.27
C GLU A 565 29.16 17.86 34.15
N GLN A 566 30.13 17.95 33.23
CA GLN A 566 30.23 17.06 32.06
C GLN A 566 30.22 15.57 32.38
N GLU A 567 30.99 15.11 33.38
CA GLU A 567 31.01 13.67 33.72
C GLU A 567 29.69 13.23 34.36
N ALA A 568 29.01 14.09 35.13
CA ALA A 568 27.70 13.78 35.72
C ALA A 568 26.59 13.69 34.65
N VAL A 569 26.66 14.55 33.62
CA VAL A 569 25.81 14.47 32.42
C VAL A 569 26.06 13.16 31.65
N MET A 570 27.33 12.77 31.48
CA MET A 570 27.68 11.51 30.82
C MET A 570 27.30 10.28 31.65
N GLU A 571 27.36 10.32 32.98
CA GLU A 571 26.83 9.25 33.85
C GLU A 571 25.31 9.09 33.70
N ALA A 572 24.54 10.20 33.66
CA ALA A 572 23.10 10.14 33.42
C ALA A 572 22.77 9.55 32.04
N ALA A 573 23.50 9.96 30.99
CA ALA A 573 23.37 9.39 29.64
C ALA A 573 23.69 7.88 29.61
N ARG A 574 24.82 7.44 30.20
CA ARG A 574 25.20 6.01 30.30
C ARG A 574 24.20 5.17 31.09
N ALA A 575 23.57 5.75 32.11
CA ALA A 575 22.55 5.07 32.92
C ALA A 575 21.15 5.11 32.33
N LEU A 576 20.93 5.81 31.20
CA LEU A 576 19.64 5.95 30.55
C LEU A 576 18.57 6.56 31.47
N VAL A 577 18.93 7.68 32.12
CA VAL A 577 18.03 8.54 32.90
C VAL A 577 18.12 10.01 32.43
N PRO A 578 17.08 10.84 32.61
CA PRO A 578 17.19 12.28 32.42
C PRO A 578 18.17 12.91 33.42
N TYR A 579 18.92 13.95 33.00
CA TYR A 579 19.85 14.66 33.88
C TYR A 579 19.09 15.63 34.79
N ALA A 580 18.72 15.10 35.96
CA ALA A 580 17.73 15.66 36.87
C ALA A 580 18.36 16.39 38.07
N GLN A 581 18.77 17.65 37.87
CA GLN A 581 19.21 18.52 38.97
C GLN A 581 18.22 19.66 39.22
N PRO A 582 17.65 19.76 40.44
CA PRO A 582 16.89 20.93 40.87
C PRO A 582 17.71 22.21 40.71
N ALA A 583 17.04 23.31 40.37
CA ALA A 583 17.71 24.61 40.26
C ALA A 583 18.24 25.07 41.63
N GLY A 584 17.54 24.71 42.71
CA GLY A 584 17.91 25.11 44.08
C GLY A 584 17.75 26.61 44.34
N ASP A 585 17.13 27.35 43.42
CA ASP A 585 16.81 28.76 43.55
C ASP A 585 15.43 28.93 44.22
N PRO A 586 15.34 29.51 45.43
CA PRO A 586 14.07 29.78 46.08
C PRO A 586 13.18 30.80 45.34
N ALA A 587 13.72 31.50 44.34
CA ALA A 587 12.98 32.42 43.48
C ALA A 587 12.47 31.77 42.18
N ASP A 588 12.88 30.54 41.85
CA ASP A 588 12.25 29.76 40.79
C ASP A 588 11.02 29.03 41.38
N PRO A 589 9.78 29.48 41.06
CA PRO A 589 8.59 28.88 41.63
C PRO A 589 8.30 27.47 41.07
N PHE A 590 9.09 27.02 40.08
CA PHE A 590 9.03 25.69 39.51
C PHE A 590 10.20 24.79 39.92
N ASP A 591 11.18 25.24 40.71
CA ASP A 591 12.42 24.49 41.07
C ASP A 591 13.07 23.76 39.87
N GLY A 592 13.07 24.44 38.71
CA GLY A 592 13.57 23.95 37.42
C GLY A 592 12.67 22.97 36.67
N TRP A 593 11.47 22.63 37.15
CA TRP A 593 10.62 21.59 36.52
C TRP A 593 10.12 21.93 35.11
N LEU A 594 10.13 23.21 34.69
CA LEU A 594 9.87 23.61 33.30
C LEU A 594 11.15 23.62 32.43
N PHE A 595 12.33 23.77 33.03
CA PHE A 595 13.64 23.74 32.39
C PHE A 595 14.74 23.47 33.43
N TRP A 596 15.27 22.25 33.49
CA TRP A 596 16.47 21.96 34.28
C TRP A 596 17.73 22.35 33.49
N LYS A 597 18.89 22.34 34.16
CA LYS A 597 20.20 22.46 33.51
C LYS A 597 20.44 21.44 32.38
N GLY A 598 19.75 20.29 32.38
CA GLY A 598 19.90 19.24 31.36
C GLY A 598 18.66 18.42 31.03
N ALA A 599 17.45 18.87 31.39
CA ALA A 599 16.20 18.25 30.93
C ALA A 599 15.09 19.30 30.78
N THR A 600 14.01 18.94 30.10
CA THR A 600 12.82 19.79 29.92
C THR A 600 11.57 18.95 30.08
N LEU A 601 10.52 19.50 30.70
CA LEU A 601 9.20 18.86 30.76
C LEU A 601 8.50 19.00 29.41
N LEU A 602 8.49 17.92 28.63
CA LEU A 602 7.95 17.92 27.28
C LEU A 602 6.58 17.22 27.23
N PRO A 603 5.54 17.89 26.66
CA PRO A 603 4.33 17.23 26.20
C PRO A 603 4.62 16.14 25.14
N ALA A 604 3.69 15.20 24.96
CA ALA A 604 3.86 14.05 24.06
C ALA A 604 4.15 14.41 22.57
N ASP A 605 3.59 15.50 22.04
CA ASP A 605 3.89 15.99 20.67
C ASP A 605 5.33 16.51 20.57
N LYS A 606 5.82 17.13 21.64
CA LYS A 606 7.17 17.68 21.73
C LYS A 606 8.21 16.56 21.87
N VAL A 607 7.94 15.53 22.67
CA VAL A 607 8.77 14.32 22.68
C VAL A 607 8.80 13.66 21.30
N ALA A 608 7.64 13.51 20.65
CA ALA A 608 7.53 12.90 19.32
C ALA A 608 8.38 13.59 18.24
N GLY A 609 8.57 14.91 18.32
CA GLY A 609 9.49 15.66 17.45
C GLY A 609 10.94 15.15 17.51
N TYR A 610 11.43 14.74 18.68
CA TYR A 610 12.78 14.17 18.83
C TYR A 610 12.86 12.68 18.47
N VAL A 611 11.79 11.91 18.66
CA VAL A 611 11.82 10.43 18.51
C VAL A 611 11.16 9.91 17.22
N ALA A 612 10.74 10.79 16.31
CA ALA A 612 10.21 10.41 15.01
C ALA A 612 11.24 9.63 14.16
N PRO A 613 10.87 8.50 13.53
CA PRO A 613 11.78 7.76 12.65
C PRO A 613 12.35 8.62 11.50
N ALA A 614 13.67 8.66 11.39
CA ALA A 614 14.36 9.34 10.29
C ALA A 614 14.47 8.41 9.07
N VAL A 615 13.94 8.79 7.91
CA VAL A 615 13.89 7.99 6.67
C VAL A 615 15.19 8.10 5.87
N MET A 616 16.33 7.96 6.56
CA MET A 616 17.66 8.14 5.98
C MET A 616 18.16 6.86 5.29
N ARG A 617 18.49 6.95 3.99
CA ARG A 617 19.00 5.81 3.18
C ARG A 617 20.40 5.32 3.57
N GLU A 618 21.23 6.19 4.14
CA GLU A 618 22.57 5.89 4.65
C GLU A 618 22.47 5.41 6.11
N GLY A 619 21.85 4.24 6.28
CA GLY A 619 21.58 3.64 7.59
C GLY A 619 21.06 2.20 7.49
N THR A 620 20.83 1.57 8.64
CA THR A 620 20.36 0.18 8.69
C THR A 620 18.89 0.05 8.37
N LEU A 621 18.05 0.98 8.84
CA LEU A 621 16.61 1.07 8.54
C LEU A 621 16.32 0.93 7.03
N LYS A 622 15.49 -0.05 6.67
CA LYS A 622 15.00 -0.26 5.31
C LYS A 622 13.57 0.26 5.18
N VAL A 623 13.37 1.08 4.15
CA VAL A 623 12.10 1.74 3.87
C VAL A 623 11.54 1.10 2.61
N ILE A 624 10.43 0.38 2.76
CA ILE A 624 9.84 -0.46 1.71
C ILE A 624 8.43 0.03 1.37
N ALA A 625 7.92 -0.38 0.21
CA ALA A 625 6.51 -0.18 -0.10
C ALA A 625 5.64 -1.11 0.78
N PRO A 626 4.48 -0.65 1.29
CA PRO A 626 3.56 -1.53 2.00
C PRO A 626 2.94 -2.57 1.08
N ILE A 627 2.57 -3.73 1.64
CA ILE A 627 1.66 -4.69 0.97
C ILE A 627 0.40 -3.95 0.49
N PRO A 628 -0.03 -4.10 -0.77
CA PRO A 628 -1.16 -3.36 -1.34
C PRO A 628 -2.51 -3.58 -0.63
N GLU A 629 -3.30 -2.51 -0.56
CA GLU A 629 -4.67 -2.57 -0.03
C GLU A 629 -5.57 -3.56 -0.77
N GLY A 630 -6.49 -4.18 -0.03
CA GLY A 630 -7.40 -5.21 -0.54
C GLY A 630 -6.76 -6.60 -0.66
N MET A 631 -5.58 -6.82 -0.07
CA MET A 631 -5.03 -8.15 0.18
C MET A 631 -5.80 -8.81 1.33
N GLY A 632 -6.36 -9.99 1.09
CA GLY A 632 -7.13 -10.75 2.06
C GLY A 632 -6.27 -11.58 3.02
N PHE A 633 -6.82 -11.87 4.19
CA PHE A 633 -6.29 -12.81 5.17
C PHE A 633 -7.40 -13.72 5.68
N TYR A 634 -7.17 -15.03 5.70
CA TYR A 634 -8.19 -16.05 5.95
C TYR A 634 -7.78 -16.98 7.10
N PRO A 635 -8.00 -16.60 8.38
CA PRO A 635 -7.56 -17.37 9.55
C PRO A 635 -8.03 -18.84 9.55
N GLN A 636 -9.23 -19.08 9.00
CA GLN A 636 -9.84 -20.40 8.90
C GLN A 636 -10.26 -20.70 7.46
N MET A 637 -9.30 -20.73 6.53
CA MET A 637 -9.57 -21.17 5.16
C MET A 637 -10.07 -22.64 5.17
N PRO A 638 -11.19 -22.97 4.51
CA PRO A 638 -11.73 -24.33 4.49
C PRO A 638 -10.87 -25.29 3.64
N GLY A 639 -11.13 -26.59 3.76
CA GLY A 639 -10.52 -27.65 2.94
C GLY A 639 -9.37 -28.42 3.59
N GLU A 640 -9.12 -29.62 3.07
CA GLU A 640 -8.20 -30.61 3.63
C GLU A 640 -6.80 -30.63 2.99
N ALA A 641 -6.63 -30.07 1.79
CA ALA A 641 -5.33 -29.96 1.12
C ALA A 641 -4.58 -28.72 1.61
N VAL A 642 -3.47 -28.91 2.34
CA VAL A 642 -2.69 -27.80 2.93
C VAL A 642 -1.55 -27.39 2.01
N LEU A 643 -1.62 -26.17 1.48
CA LEU A 643 -0.68 -25.68 0.46
C LEU A 643 0.45 -24.83 1.05
N GLY A 644 0.24 -24.19 2.20
CA GLY A 644 1.10 -23.12 2.68
C GLY A 644 0.62 -22.48 3.98
N HIS A 645 1.31 -21.41 4.39
CA HIS A 645 0.94 -20.55 5.53
C HIS A 645 0.84 -19.09 5.07
N GLN A 646 -0.17 -18.37 5.54
CA GLN A 646 -0.46 -17.00 5.07
C GLN A 646 0.45 -15.96 5.72
N TYR A 647 0.81 -14.93 4.96
CA TYR A 647 1.39 -13.71 5.53
C TYR A 647 0.26 -12.78 5.99
N SER A 648 0.50 -12.07 7.10
CA SER A 648 -0.37 -10.97 7.55
C SER A 648 -0.20 -9.78 6.60
N PRO A 649 -1.27 -9.22 6.01
CA PRO A 649 -1.16 -7.98 5.24
C PRO A 649 -0.84 -6.77 6.12
N GLU A 650 -1.17 -6.82 7.41
CA GLU A 650 -0.95 -5.70 8.35
C GLU A 650 0.48 -5.65 8.92
N THR A 651 1.11 -6.82 9.13
CA THR A 651 2.45 -6.91 9.76
C THR A 651 3.54 -7.43 8.81
N GLY A 652 3.16 -8.02 7.66
CA GLY A 652 4.10 -8.65 6.73
C GLY A 652 4.69 -9.98 7.23
N ASP A 653 4.29 -10.46 8.41
CA ASP A 653 4.85 -11.68 8.99
C ASP A 653 4.15 -12.95 8.54
N LEU A 654 4.92 -14.05 8.48
CA LEU A 654 4.37 -15.37 8.21
C LEU A 654 3.63 -15.88 9.45
N THR A 655 2.32 -16.12 9.30
CA THR A 655 1.44 -16.58 10.38
C THR A 655 1.33 -18.11 10.39
N THR A 656 0.69 -18.67 11.42
CA THR A 656 0.31 -20.09 11.45
C THR A 656 -1.00 -20.39 10.71
N ALA A 657 -1.65 -19.40 10.08
CA ALA A 657 -2.91 -19.60 9.38
C ALA A 657 -2.68 -20.36 8.06
N PRO A 658 -3.20 -21.60 7.90
CA PRO A 658 -2.90 -22.41 6.74
C PRO A 658 -3.68 -21.96 5.50
N VAL A 659 -3.04 -21.99 4.33
CA VAL A 659 -3.73 -21.95 3.03
C VAL A 659 -4.25 -23.34 2.73
N ARG A 660 -5.55 -23.43 2.46
CA ARG A 660 -6.26 -24.69 2.26
C ARG A 660 -7.16 -24.67 1.02
N LEU A 661 -7.16 -25.81 0.32
CA LEU A 661 -8.00 -26.06 -0.83
C LEU A 661 -8.91 -27.28 -0.53
N ASP A 662 -10.16 -27.21 -0.98
CA ASP A 662 -11.07 -28.35 -1.05
C ASP A 662 -11.33 -28.71 -2.52
N LYS A 663 -11.76 -29.95 -2.75
CA LYS A 663 -11.97 -30.47 -4.10
C LYS A 663 -13.01 -29.68 -4.92
N PRO A 664 -14.14 -29.19 -4.36
CA PRO A 664 -15.06 -28.30 -5.08
C PRO A 664 -14.44 -26.99 -5.58
N ARG A 665 -13.47 -26.41 -4.85
CA ARG A 665 -12.71 -25.21 -5.27
C ARG A 665 -11.56 -25.50 -6.25
N LEU A 666 -11.33 -26.76 -6.64
CA LEU A 666 -10.34 -27.08 -7.65
C LEU A 666 -10.75 -26.55 -9.03
N MET A 667 -9.84 -25.82 -9.66
CA MET A 667 -9.93 -25.32 -11.04
C MET A 667 -8.62 -25.56 -11.79
N HIS A 668 -8.62 -25.27 -13.09
CA HIS A 668 -7.35 -25.03 -13.77
C HIS A 668 -6.59 -23.92 -13.03
N THR A 669 -5.30 -24.16 -12.80
CA THR A 669 -4.48 -23.35 -11.92
C THR A 669 -3.28 -22.82 -12.69
N LEU A 670 -3.13 -21.50 -12.73
CA LEU A 670 -1.96 -20.83 -13.29
C LEU A 670 -0.91 -20.65 -12.19
N PHE A 671 0.29 -21.19 -12.42
CA PHE A 671 1.47 -21.03 -11.59
C PHE A 671 2.47 -20.16 -12.35
N ALA A 672 2.50 -18.87 -12.03
CA ALA A 672 3.35 -17.89 -12.71
C ALA A 672 4.47 -17.38 -11.80
N GLY A 673 5.66 -17.21 -12.36
CA GLY A 673 6.78 -16.57 -11.65
C GLY A 673 8.13 -16.84 -12.28
N ASP A 674 9.09 -15.96 -12.03
CA ASP A 674 10.46 -16.06 -12.53
C ASP A 674 11.21 -17.30 -11.95
N THR A 675 12.38 -17.63 -12.48
CA THR A 675 13.20 -18.78 -12.04
C THR A 675 13.70 -18.59 -10.60
N GLY A 676 13.52 -19.61 -9.75
CA GLY A 676 13.84 -19.58 -8.32
C GLY A 676 12.72 -19.09 -7.39
N TRP A 677 11.63 -18.54 -7.91
CA TRP A 677 10.60 -17.84 -7.14
C TRP A 677 9.44 -18.70 -6.60
N GLY A 678 9.67 -20.00 -6.43
CA GLY A 678 8.71 -20.90 -5.76
C GLY A 678 7.56 -21.45 -6.61
N LYS A 679 7.47 -21.12 -7.91
CA LYS A 679 6.43 -21.66 -8.83
C LYS A 679 6.28 -23.19 -8.75
N SER A 680 7.37 -23.93 -8.95
CA SER A 680 7.38 -25.39 -8.90
C SER A 680 7.08 -25.93 -7.50
N VAL A 681 7.54 -25.24 -6.44
CA VAL A 681 7.33 -25.66 -5.04
C VAL A 681 5.85 -25.74 -4.69
N GLY A 682 5.07 -24.69 -4.99
CA GLY A 682 3.63 -24.72 -4.73
C GLY A 682 2.85 -25.62 -5.69
N THR A 683 3.31 -25.76 -6.95
CA THR A 683 2.72 -26.72 -7.90
C THR A 683 2.88 -28.16 -7.40
N MET A 684 4.10 -28.54 -6.99
CA MET A 684 4.42 -29.85 -6.42
C MET A 684 3.64 -30.09 -5.12
N ARG A 685 3.55 -29.09 -4.23
CA ARG A 685 2.76 -29.21 -3.00
C ARG A 685 1.28 -29.47 -3.28
N MET A 686 0.70 -28.76 -4.26
CA MET A 686 -0.68 -28.94 -4.67
C MET A 686 -0.92 -30.33 -5.29
N VAL A 687 -0.03 -30.78 -6.17
CA VAL A 687 -0.03 -32.15 -6.75
C VAL A 687 0.04 -33.23 -5.67
N TYR A 688 0.94 -33.07 -4.71
CA TYR A 688 1.11 -34.00 -3.60
C TYR A 688 -0.17 -34.12 -2.76
N GLU A 689 -0.75 -32.99 -2.33
CA GLU A 689 -2.00 -33.00 -1.56
C GLU A 689 -3.16 -33.61 -2.37
N MET A 690 -3.25 -33.38 -3.69
CA MET A 690 -4.27 -34.01 -4.56
C MET A 690 -4.14 -35.54 -4.61
N ALA A 691 -2.93 -36.04 -4.82
CA ALA A 691 -2.68 -37.48 -4.92
C ALA A 691 -2.84 -38.21 -3.57
N VAL A 692 -2.50 -37.53 -2.45
CA VAL A 692 -2.64 -38.08 -1.10
C VAL A 692 -4.07 -37.95 -0.55
N LYS A 693 -4.68 -36.76 -0.59
CA LYS A 693 -6.01 -36.49 0.02
C LYS A 693 -7.19 -36.94 -0.83
N TRP A 694 -7.11 -36.72 -2.15
CA TRP A 694 -8.25 -36.94 -3.05
C TRP A 694 -8.11 -38.20 -3.92
N GLY A 695 -6.96 -38.88 -3.84
CA GLY A 695 -6.68 -40.07 -4.64
C GLY A 695 -6.77 -39.81 -6.14
N MET A 696 -6.43 -38.59 -6.60
CA MET A 696 -6.49 -38.22 -8.01
C MET A 696 -5.47 -38.99 -8.85
N ARG A 697 -5.75 -39.08 -10.16
CA ARG A 697 -4.77 -39.43 -11.19
C ARG A 697 -4.03 -38.14 -11.54
N VAL A 698 -2.74 -38.07 -11.25
CA VAL A 698 -1.90 -36.91 -11.60
C VAL A 698 -0.93 -37.31 -12.70
N VAL A 699 -0.90 -36.52 -13.78
CA VAL A 699 0.06 -36.67 -14.87
C VAL A 699 0.93 -35.41 -14.92
N VAL A 700 2.22 -35.54 -14.65
CA VAL A 700 3.17 -34.44 -14.74
C VAL A 700 3.90 -34.54 -16.08
N LEU A 701 3.75 -33.52 -16.91
CA LEU A 701 4.50 -33.34 -18.15
C LEU A 701 5.71 -32.45 -17.82
N ASP A 702 6.79 -33.09 -17.35
CA ASP A 702 8.02 -32.45 -16.88
C ASP A 702 8.93 -32.15 -18.09
N PHE A 703 9.13 -30.87 -18.39
CA PHE A 703 10.01 -30.44 -19.49
C PHE A 703 11.49 -30.53 -19.07
N GLY A 704 11.76 -30.42 -17.77
CA GLY A 704 13.03 -30.69 -17.11
C GLY A 704 13.14 -32.12 -16.59
N PHE A 705 13.57 -32.25 -15.32
CA PHE A 705 13.73 -33.53 -14.63
C PHE A 705 13.41 -33.47 -13.12
N ALA A 706 12.98 -32.32 -12.61
CA ALA A 706 12.92 -32.07 -11.18
C ALA A 706 11.78 -32.82 -10.48
N TRP A 707 10.77 -33.28 -11.22
CA TRP A 707 9.57 -33.88 -10.61
C TRP A 707 9.76 -35.32 -10.12
N ARG A 708 10.89 -35.96 -10.46
CA ARG A 708 11.27 -37.27 -9.93
C ARG A 708 11.31 -37.34 -8.40
N MET A 709 11.53 -36.21 -7.70
CA MET A 709 11.51 -36.14 -6.23
C MET A 709 10.20 -36.64 -5.61
N LEU A 710 9.08 -36.62 -6.34
CA LEU A 710 7.79 -37.14 -5.85
C LEU A 710 7.82 -38.65 -5.58
N LEU A 711 8.74 -39.42 -6.15
CA LEU A 711 8.95 -40.84 -5.81
C LEU A 711 9.32 -41.04 -4.33
N ASN A 712 9.91 -40.02 -3.72
CA ASN A 712 10.32 -40.01 -2.32
C ASN A 712 9.33 -39.22 -1.43
N ALA A 713 8.18 -38.81 -1.96
CA ALA A 713 7.16 -38.10 -1.20
C ALA A 713 6.35 -39.05 -0.28
N PRO A 714 6.22 -38.72 1.03
CA PRO A 714 5.61 -39.61 2.01
C PRO A 714 4.11 -39.83 1.76
N GLY A 715 3.64 -41.07 1.89
CA GLY A 715 2.25 -41.43 1.60
C GLY A 715 1.93 -41.67 0.12
N LEU A 716 2.90 -41.49 -0.80
CA LEU A 716 2.79 -41.86 -2.21
C LEU A 716 3.56 -43.13 -2.57
N GLU A 717 4.00 -43.92 -1.59
CA GLU A 717 4.76 -45.15 -1.78
C GLU A 717 3.99 -46.14 -2.67
N GLY A 718 4.64 -46.65 -3.72
CA GLY A 718 4.01 -47.53 -4.72
C GLY A 718 2.92 -46.87 -5.58
N ARG A 719 2.69 -45.55 -5.45
CA ARG A 719 1.72 -44.77 -6.22
C ARG A 719 2.38 -43.70 -7.10
N VAL A 720 3.68 -43.82 -7.35
CA VAL A 720 4.45 -42.97 -8.28
C VAL A 720 5.12 -43.84 -9.33
N ASP A 721 5.01 -43.45 -10.60
CA ASP A 721 5.78 -44.02 -11.71
C ASP A 721 6.52 -42.89 -12.45
N ILE A 722 7.71 -43.21 -12.99
CA ILE A 722 8.55 -42.26 -13.72
C ILE A 722 8.89 -42.88 -15.06
N ARG A 723 8.58 -42.17 -16.15
CA ARG A 723 8.80 -42.60 -17.53
C ARG A 723 9.55 -41.53 -18.30
N GLN A 724 10.70 -41.91 -18.87
CA GLN A 724 11.68 -40.96 -19.40
C GLN A 724 11.60 -40.89 -20.93
N LEU A 725 11.56 -39.69 -21.48
CA LEU A 725 11.70 -39.42 -22.93
C LEU A 725 13.19 -39.45 -23.36
N ARG A 726 13.96 -40.35 -22.72
CA ARG A 726 15.40 -40.56 -22.90
C ARG A 726 15.66 -42.06 -23.07
N PRO A 727 16.24 -42.54 -24.19
CA PRO A 727 16.47 -43.96 -24.44
C PRO A 727 17.46 -44.61 -23.46
N ASP A 728 18.49 -43.87 -23.03
CA ASP A 728 19.48 -44.25 -22.01
C ASP A 728 18.99 -44.04 -20.56
N GLY A 729 17.69 -43.79 -20.39
CA GLY A 729 17.06 -43.71 -19.07
C GLY A 729 17.07 -45.05 -18.32
N VAL A 730 16.71 -44.99 -17.04
CA VAL A 730 16.41 -46.16 -16.21
C VAL A 730 15.05 -46.74 -16.60
N ARG A 731 14.10 -45.85 -16.93
CA ARG A 731 12.73 -46.21 -17.33
C ARG A 731 12.32 -45.47 -18.60
N PRO A 732 13.00 -45.74 -19.74
CA PRO A 732 12.60 -45.18 -21.03
C PRO A 732 11.15 -45.52 -21.36
N LEU A 733 10.39 -44.54 -21.83
CA LEU A 733 9.03 -44.75 -22.32
C LEU A 733 9.09 -45.33 -23.75
N ARG A 734 8.86 -46.63 -23.91
CA ARG A 734 8.69 -47.26 -25.22
C ARG A 734 7.31 -46.88 -25.78
N TRP A 735 7.24 -45.99 -26.76
CA TRP A 735 5.95 -45.43 -27.24
C TRP A 735 5.96 -45.24 -28.75
N ASN A 736 4.88 -45.59 -29.44
CA ASN A 736 4.68 -45.22 -30.85
C ASN A 736 3.72 -44.00 -30.95
N PRO A 737 4.19 -42.79 -31.29
CA PRO A 737 3.34 -41.60 -31.37
C PRO A 737 2.28 -41.63 -32.49
N LEU A 738 2.39 -42.55 -33.47
CA LEU A 738 1.42 -42.75 -34.54
C LEU A 738 0.41 -43.87 -34.26
N GLN A 739 0.55 -44.61 -33.15
CA GLN A 739 -0.44 -45.61 -32.79
C GLN A 739 -1.78 -44.94 -32.45
N ILE A 740 -2.87 -45.44 -33.02
CA ILE A 740 -4.21 -44.94 -32.73
C ILE A 740 -4.61 -45.35 -31.30
N GLY A 741 -5.10 -44.38 -30.53
CA GLY A 741 -5.56 -44.57 -29.15
C GLY A 741 -6.82 -45.45 -29.08
N ARG A 742 -7.00 -46.19 -27.98
CA ARG A 742 -8.03 -47.25 -27.89
C ARG A 742 -9.47 -46.77 -28.11
N TYR A 743 -9.77 -45.51 -27.79
CA TYR A 743 -11.12 -44.95 -27.89
C TYR A 743 -11.20 -43.69 -28.76
N ILE A 744 -10.09 -43.29 -29.39
CA ILE A 744 -9.96 -42.08 -30.20
C ILE A 744 -10.09 -42.46 -31.68
N ASN A 745 -11.06 -41.87 -32.38
CA ASN A 745 -11.30 -42.13 -33.80
C ASN A 745 -10.05 -41.77 -34.67
N PRO A 746 -9.65 -42.58 -35.66
CA PRO A 746 -8.46 -42.34 -36.47
C PRO A 746 -8.43 -40.98 -37.18
N GLU A 747 -9.54 -40.56 -37.80
CA GLU A 747 -9.66 -39.29 -38.51
C GLU A 747 -9.52 -38.08 -37.57
N THR A 748 -9.95 -38.23 -36.31
CA THR A 748 -9.81 -37.20 -35.26
C THR A 748 -8.36 -37.11 -34.79
N GLN A 749 -7.72 -38.24 -34.48
CA GLN A 749 -6.33 -38.27 -34.05
C GLN A 749 -5.36 -37.80 -35.16
N LEU A 750 -5.63 -38.17 -36.41
CA LEU A 750 -4.87 -37.73 -37.59
C LEU A 750 -4.81 -36.19 -37.68
N LYS A 751 -5.96 -35.52 -37.54
CA LYS A 751 -6.04 -34.05 -37.60
C LYS A 751 -5.31 -33.41 -36.42
N ALA A 752 -5.62 -33.85 -35.20
CA ALA A 752 -5.01 -33.33 -33.98
C ALA A 752 -3.47 -33.49 -33.97
N PHE A 753 -2.94 -34.60 -34.51
CA PHE A 753 -1.50 -34.80 -34.68
C PHE A 753 -0.89 -33.69 -35.54
N VAL A 754 -1.46 -33.44 -36.72
CA VAL A 754 -0.97 -32.43 -37.68
C VAL A 754 -1.07 -31.03 -37.11
N ASP A 755 -2.17 -30.74 -36.42
CA ASP A 755 -2.40 -29.46 -35.77
C ASP A 755 -1.34 -29.23 -34.68
N ILE A 756 -1.27 -30.11 -33.66
CA ILE A 756 -0.34 -29.99 -32.52
C ILE A 756 1.12 -29.99 -32.97
N PHE A 757 1.52 -30.92 -33.85
CA PHE A 757 2.86 -30.91 -34.44
C PHE A 757 3.12 -29.60 -35.16
N GLY A 758 2.18 -29.15 -35.99
CA GLY A 758 2.29 -27.93 -36.78
C GLY A 758 2.43 -26.66 -35.94
N ALA A 759 1.78 -26.58 -34.77
CA ALA A 759 1.94 -25.41 -33.90
C ALA A 759 3.27 -25.40 -33.15
N VAL A 760 3.70 -26.53 -32.57
CA VAL A 760 4.99 -26.59 -31.86
C VAL A 760 6.16 -26.43 -32.84
N ALA A 761 6.02 -26.94 -34.07
CA ALA A 761 6.99 -26.75 -35.16
C ALA A 761 6.88 -25.38 -35.87
N GLN A 762 5.84 -24.60 -35.55
CA GLN A 762 5.54 -23.30 -36.15
C GLN A 762 5.37 -23.32 -37.68
N LEU A 763 4.65 -24.31 -38.18
CA LEU A 763 4.27 -24.46 -39.59
C LEU A 763 3.23 -23.40 -40.00
N GLY A 764 3.69 -22.17 -40.21
CA GLY A 764 2.89 -20.95 -40.31
C GLY A 764 2.03 -20.75 -41.56
N GLN A 765 1.97 -21.70 -42.50
CA GLN A 765 1.05 -21.61 -43.66
C GLN A 765 0.17 -22.85 -43.78
N LYS A 766 -1.12 -22.66 -44.12
CA LYS A 766 -2.11 -23.75 -44.34
C LYS A 766 -1.62 -24.85 -45.27
N GLN A 767 -0.82 -24.51 -46.29
CA GLN A 767 -0.25 -25.48 -47.23
C GLN A 767 0.73 -26.46 -46.56
N GLN A 768 1.42 -26.06 -45.48
CA GLN A 768 2.38 -26.90 -44.76
C GLN A 768 1.66 -27.97 -43.94
N GLN A 769 0.65 -27.57 -43.17
CA GLN A 769 -0.22 -28.48 -42.42
C GLN A 769 -0.97 -29.43 -43.36
N HIS A 770 -1.50 -28.93 -44.48
CA HIS A 770 -2.20 -29.79 -45.45
C HIS A 770 -1.27 -30.85 -46.06
N ARG A 771 -0.03 -30.51 -46.46
CA ARG A 771 0.94 -31.50 -46.95
C ARG A 771 1.31 -32.55 -45.89
N LEU A 772 1.46 -32.15 -44.62
CA LEU A 772 1.69 -33.08 -43.51
C LEU A 772 0.49 -34.03 -43.28
N LEU A 773 -0.73 -33.50 -43.36
CA LEU A 773 -1.98 -34.28 -43.29
C LEU A 773 -2.08 -35.30 -44.43
N ASP A 774 -1.77 -34.88 -45.66
CA ASP A 774 -1.83 -35.74 -46.84
C ASP A 774 -0.76 -36.85 -46.79
N ALA A 775 0.45 -36.54 -46.31
CA ALA A 775 1.50 -37.52 -46.07
C ALA A 775 1.08 -38.55 -45.01
N LEU A 776 0.59 -38.09 -43.85
CA LEU A 776 0.16 -38.99 -42.77
C LEU A 776 -1.06 -39.84 -43.18
N ARG A 777 -2.04 -39.25 -43.87
CA ARG A 777 -3.18 -39.99 -44.44
C ARG A 777 -2.68 -41.08 -45.40
N GLN A 778 -1.74 -40.77 -46.31
CA GLN A 778 -1.19 -41.77 -47.23
C GLN A 778 -0.52 -42.94 -46.49
N VAL A 779 0.24 -42.69 -45.42
CA VAL A 779 0.83 -43.76 -44.62
C VAL A 779 -0.26 -44.64 -43.97
N TYR A 780 -1.27 -44.03 -43.34
CA TYR A 780 -2.36 -44.77 -42.69
C TYR A 780 -3.27 -45.52 -43.68
N VAL A 781 -3.53 -44.98 -44.87
CA VAL A 781 -4.29 -45.66 -45.93
C VAL A 781 -3.51 -46.86 -46.49
N LYS A 782 -2.20 -46.72 -46.74
CA LYS A 782 -1.32 -47.83 -47.17
C LYS A 782 -1.30 -48.99 -46.17
N ALA A 783 -1.40 -48.70 -44.87
CA ALA A 783 -1.46 -49.70 -43.80
C ALA A 783 -2.89 -50.11 -43.39
N GLY A 784 -3.93 -49.61 -44.07
CA GLY A 784 -5.33 -49.96 -43.78
C GLY A 784 -5.88 -49.47 -42.44
N VAL A 785 -5.20 -48.52 -41.79
CA VAL A 785 -5.52 -47.96 -40.45
C VAL A 785 -6.78 -47.10 -40.49
N MET A 786 -7.01 -46.37 -41.58
CA MET A 786 -8.20 -45.53 -41.79
C MET A 786 -9.42 -46.39 -42.14
N VAL A 787 -9.92 -47.17 -41.17
CA VAL A 787 -11.01 -48.16 -41.36
C VAL A 787 -12.33 -47.60 -41.94
N ASP A 788 -12.53 -46.28 -41.84
CA ASP A 788 -13.70 -45.58 -42.38
C ASP A 788 -13.44 -44.80 -43.67
N ASP A 789 -12.20 -44.73 -44.14
CA ASP A 789 -11.83 -44.08 -45.40
C ASP A 789 -12.29 -44.91 -46.62
N PRO A 790 -12.93 -44.29 -47.64
CA PRO A 790 -13.36 -44.98 -48.85
C PRO A 790 -12.25 -45.76 -49.57
N GLU A 791 -11.01 -45.27 -49.57
CA GLU A 791 -9.87 -45.93 -50.23
C GLU A 791 -9.51 -47.25 -49.52
N VAL A 792 -9.54 -47.26 -48.18
CA VAL A 792 -9.28 -48.47 -47.37
C VAL A 792 -10.44 -49.46 -47.52
N ARG A 793 -11.69 -48.98 -47.51
CA ARG A 793 -12.88 -49.85 -47.66
C ARG A 793 -12.99 -50.49 -49.05
N ALA A 794 -12.54 -49.80 -50.10
CA ALA A 794 -12.48 -50.32 -51.46
C ALA A 794 -11.23 -51.20 -51.73
N SER A 795 -10.23 -51.19 -50.83
CA SER A 795 -8.98 -51.94 -51.01
C SER A 795 -9.23 -53.45 -51.01
N PRO A 796 -8.75 -54.19 -52.03
CA PRO A 796 -8.79 -55.66 -52.03
C PRO A 796 -8.03 -56.31 -50.86
N GLN A 797 -7.04 -55.59 -50.28
CA GLN A 797 -6.21 -56.08 -49.18
C GLN A 797 -6.77 -55.67 -47.81
N TRP A 798 -7.25 -54.42 -47.67
CA TRP A 798 -7.58 -53.83 -46.37
C TRP A 798 -9.08 -53.65 -46.11
N GLY A 799 -9.94 -53.74 -47.14
CA GLY A 799 -11.40 -53.56 -47.04
C GLY A 799 -12.13 -54.71 -46.33
N ARG A 800 -11.41 -55.74 -45.90
CA ARG A 800 -11.89 -56.90 -45.14
C ARG A 800 -10.95 -57.23 -43.98
N VAL A 801 -11.46 -57.99 -43.02
CA VAL A 801 -10.65 -58.54 -41.91
C VAL A 801 -9.81 -59.71 -42.42
N THR A 802 -8.49 -59.61 -42.30
CA THR A 802 -7.57 -60.70 -42.68
C THR A 802 -7.61 -61.86 -41.67
N ALA A 803 -7.14 -63.04 -42.06
CA ALA A 803 -7.12 -64.22 -41.17
C ALA A 803 -6.29 -64.02 -39.90
N LEU A 804 -5.21 -63.22 -39.96
CA LEU A 804 -4.37 -62.91 -38.80
C LEU A 804 -5.07 -61.93 -37.84
N GLU A 805 -5.73 -60.90 -38.37
CA GLU A 805 -6.51 -59.94 -37.59
C GLU A 805 -7.73 -60.61 -36.92
N ALA A 806 -8.40 -61.50 -37.65
CA ALA A 806 -9.49 -62.33 -37.14
C ALA A 806 -9.06 -63.12 -35.90
N HIS A 807 -7.93 -63.82 -35.98
CA HIS A 807 -7.36 -64.57 -34.86
C HIS A 807 -6.92 -63.63 -33.70
N ALA A 808 -6.25 -62.51 -34.01
CA ALA A 808 -5.71 -61.61 -32.99
C ALA A 808 -6.77 -60.79 -32.23
N LEU A 809 -7.93 -60.53 -32.84
CA LEU A 809 -8.98 -59.65 -32.30
C LEU A 809 -10.30 -60.38 -31.97
N GLY A 810 -10.40 -61.68 -32.26
CA GLY A 810 -11.61 -62.47 -32.07
C GLY A 810 -12.72 -62.11 -33.08
N LEU A 811 -12.35 -61.72 -34.30
CA LEU A 811 -13.28 -61.33 -35.36
C LEU A 811 -13.44 -62.47 -36.40
N ALA A 812 -14.48 -62.41 -37.22
CA ALA A 812 -14.63 -63.35 -38.34
C ALA A 812 -13.77 -62.90 -39.55
N ALA A 813 -12.97 -63.82 -40.09
CA ALA A 813 -12.16 -63.57 -41.28
C ALA A 813 -13.01 -63.28 -42.53
N ASP A 814 -12.45 -62.54 -43.49
CA ASP A 814 -13.10 -62.06 -44.72
C ASP A 814 -14.29 -61.09 -44.51
N THR A 815 -14.65 -60.75 -43.27
CA THR A 815 -15.73 -59.79 -42.97
C THR A 815 -15.41 -58.40 -43.56
N PRO A 816 -16.29 -57.81 -44.39
CA PRO A 816 -16.12 -56.43 -44.88
C PRO A 816 -16.15 -55.41 -43.74
N LEU A 817 -15.28 -54.39 -43.79
CA LEU A 817 -15.19 -53.39 -42.70
C LEU A 817 -16.50 -52.67 -42.41
N GLY A 818 -17.35 -52.46 -43.43
CA GLY A 818 -18.67 -51.84 -43.28
C GLY A 818 -19.67 -52.66 -42.45
N ASN A 819 -19.42 -53.96 -42.26
CA ASN A 819 -20.27 -54.85 -41.47
C ASN A 819 -19.81 -54.95 -40.00
N LEU A 820 -18.66 -54.38 -39.65
CA LEU A 820 -18.13 -54.34 -38.30
C LEU A 820 -18.77 -53.20 -37.47
N SER A 821 -19.04 -53.47 -36.20
CA SER A 821 -19.42 -52.43 -35.25
C SER A 821 -18.34 -51.35 -35.10
N ALA A 822 -18.71 -50.19 -34.56
CA ALA A 822 -17.76 -49.10 -34.35
C ALA A 822 -16.60 -49.49 -33.40
N ASP A 823 -16.86 -50.36 -32.42
CA ASP A 823 -15.82 -50.87 -31.51
C ASP A 823 -14.87 -51.85 -32.20
N GLU A 824 -15.39 -52.78 -33.01
CA GLU A 824 -14.57 -53.72 -33.78
C GLU A 824 -13.70 -53.00 -34.81
N ARG A 825 -14.25 -51.97 -35.47
CA ARG A 825 -13.48 -51.07 -36.36
C ARG A 825 -12.38 -50.33 -35.60
N GLN A 826 -12.68 -49.80 -34.41
CA GLN A 826 -11.67 -49.14 -33.57
C GLN A 826 -10.56 -50.11 -33.15
N ARG A 827 -10.90 -51.31 -32.66
CA ARG A 827 -9.92 -52.34 -32.29
C ARG A 827 -9.04 -52.75 -33.46
N LEU A 828 -9.61 -52.84 -34.67
CA LEU A 828 -8.87 -53.11 -35.90
C LEU A 828 -7.92 -51.96 -36.29
N ALA A 829 -8.38 -50.71 -36.22
CA ALA A 829 -7.54 -49.54 -36.49
C ALA A 829 -6.35 -49.45 -35.52
N VAL A 830 -6.60 -49.64 -34.22
CA VAL A 830 -5.57 -49.72 -33.18
C VAL A 830 -4.56 -50.83 -33.50
N HIS A 831 -5.03 -52.04 -33.85
CA HIS A 831 -4.16 -53.16 -34.21
C HIS A 831 -3.27 -52.86 -35.43
N ARG A 832 -3.85 -52.38 -36.53
CA ARG A 832 -3.12 -52.01 -37.76
C ARG A 832 -2.10 -50.89 -37.52
N SER A 833 -2.45 -49.90 -36.70
CA SER A 833 -1.58 -48.74 -36.42
C SER A 833 -0.28 -49.09 -35.69
N ARG A 834 -0.21 -50.25 -35.01
CA ARG A 834 1.03 -50.73 -34.37
C ARG A 834 2.17 -50.99 -35.36
N ALA A 835 1.85 -51.22 -36.64
CA ALA A 835 2.82 -51.46 -37.70
C ALA A 835 3.29 -50.18 -38.41
N VAL A 836 2.81 -49.00 -37.99
CA VAL A 836 3.14 -47.70 -38.59
C VAL A 836 3.84 -46.81 -37.56
N GLY A 837 4.97 -46.20 -37.91
CA GLY A 837 5.74 -45.34 -37.02
C GLY A 837 6.23 -44.04 -37.68
N LEU A 838 6.89 -43.20 -36.90
CA LEU A 838 7.38 -41.89 -37.38
C LEU A 838 8.37 -42.00 -38.55
N ASP A 839 9.10 -43.11 -38.67
CA ASP A 839 10.01 -43.36 -39.80
C ASP A 839 9.25 -43.58 -41.13
N ASP A 840 8.08 -44.21 -41.11
CA ASP A 840 7.23 -44.34 -42.31
C ASP A 840 6.73 -42.98 -42.79
N LEU A 841 6.35 -42.11 -41.84
CA LEU A 841 5.98 -40.72 -42.12
C LEU A 841 7.17 -39.91 -42.66
N TYR A 842 8.35 -40.04 -42.05
CA TYR A 842 9.56 -39.38 -42.50
C TYR A 842 9.91 -39.78 -43.94
N ARG A 843 9.91 -41.09 -44.26
CA ARG A 843 10.18 -41.60 -45.62
C ARG A 843 9.13 -41.17 -46.64
N GLU A 844 7.86 -41.11 -46.26
CA GLU A 844 6.79 -40.62 -47.14
C GLU A 844 6.99 -39.13 -47.47
N ILE A 845 7.37 -38.31 -46.48
CA ILE A 845 7.66 -36.89 -46.70
C ILE A 845 8.95 -36.70 -47.52
N GLU A 846 9.97 -37.52 -47.29
CA GLU A 846 11.23 -37.51 -48.06
C GLU A 846 10.97 -37.86 -49.54
N ARG A 847 10.15 -38.89 -49.81
CA ARG A 847 9.65 -39.23 -51.15
C ARG A 847 8.90 -38.07 -51.80
N GLN A 848 8.06 -37.36 -51.06
CA GLN A 848 7.35 -36.18 -51.58
C GLN A 848 8.30 -35.01 -51.87
N TYR A 849 9.32 -34.78 -51.03
CA TYR A 849 10.34 -33.76 -51.26
C TYR A 849 11.16 -34.03 -52.52
N GLU A 850 11.60 -35.28 -52.74
CA GLU A 850 12.32 -35.68 -53.95
C GLU A 850 11.48 -35.54 -55.22
N ALA A 851 10.17 -35.84 -55.14
CA ALA A 851 9.23 -35.72 -56.25
C ALA A 851 8.94 -34.25 -56.67
N LEU A 852 9.24 -33.26 -55.83
CA LEU A 852 9.02 -31.84 -56.18
C LEU A 852 10.07 -31.35 -57.18
N PRO A 853 9.68 -30.61 -58.24
CA PRO A 853 10.63 -29.99 -59.17
C PRO A 853 11.63 -29.07 -58.44
N PRO A 854 12.91 -29.01 -58.87
CA PRO A 854 13.91 -28.11 -58.27
C PRO A 854 13.56 -26.61 -58.31
N ARG A 855 12.55 -26.22 -59.10
CA ARG A 855 12.01 -24.86 -59.18
C ARG A 855 10.96 -24.55 -58.10
N ASP A 856 10.34 -25.55 -57.48
CA ASP A 856 9.40 -25.35 -56.35
C ASP A 856 10.18 -25.19 -55.04
N GLN A 857 10.89 -24.07 -54.91
CA GLN A 857 11.67 -23.73 -53.71
C GLN A 857 10.78 -23.55 -52.47
N VAL A 858 9.52 -23.16 -52.66
CA VAL A 858 8.54 -22.99 -51.57
C VAL A 858 8.09 -24.36 -51.07
N GLY A 859 7.61 -25.24 -51.95
CA GLY A 859 7.21 -26.60 -51.56
C GLY A 859 8.36 -27.42 -50.96
N ARG A 860 9.59 -27.23 -51.44
CA ARG A 860 10.78 -27.89 -50.90
C ARG A 860 11.14 -27.39 -49.49
N SER A 861 11.25 -26.08 -49.27
CA SER A 861 11.60 -25.55 -47.94
C SER A 861 10.57 -25.91 -46.86
N VAL A 862 9.29 -26.03 -47.24
CA VAL A 862 8.20 -26.54 -46.39
C VAL A 862 8.47 -27.96 -45.91
N LEU A 863 8.71 -28.90 -46.83
CA LEU A 863 8.91 -30.30 -46.47
C LEU A 863 10.27 -30.52 -45.77
N GLU A 864 11.30 -29.76 -46.16
CA GLU A 864 12.62 -29.76 -45.50
C GLU A 864 12.52 -29.35 -44.02
N GLY A 865 11.73 -28.32 -43.70
CA GLY A 865 11.47 -27.92 -42.31
C GLY A 865 10.79 -29.02 -41.49
N ILE A 866 9.80 -29.72 -42.07
CA ILE A 866 9.11 -30.83 -41.41
C ILE A 866 10.06 -32.03 -41.21
N LEU A 867 10.84 -32.38 -42.22
CA LEU A 867 11.85 -33.45 -42.14
C LEU A 867 12.88 -33.15 -41.05
N TRP A 868 13.36 -31.90 -40.94
CA TRP A 868 14.32 -31.51 -39.91
C TRP A 868 13.78 -31.69 -38.48
N ARG A 869 12.48 -31.41 -38.28
CA ARG A 869 11.79 -31.60 -36.99
C ARG A 869 11.52 -33.07 -36.67
N LEU A 870 11.15 -33.90 -37.64
CA LEU A 870 10.99 -35.36 -37.44
C LEU A 870 12.34 -36.06 -37.24
N LYS A 871 13.42 -35.55 -37.82
CA LYS A 871 14.76 -36.16 -37.80
C LYS A 871 15.35 -36.36 -36.40
N SER A 872 14.99 -35.54 -35.40
CA SER A 872 15.44 -35.74 -34.02
C SER A 872 14.77 -36.94 -33.32
N LEU A 873 13.67 -37.45 -33.88
CA LEU A 873 12.89 -38.57 -33.34
C LEU A 873 13.13 -39.88 -34.10
N VAL A 874 13.42 -39.81 -35.40
CA VAL A 874 13.59 -41.00 -36.28
C VAL A 874 15.04 -41.43 -36.52
N ARG A 875 16.03 -40.78 -35.88
CA ARG A 875 17.46 -41.15 -36.02
C ARG A 875 18.13 -41.36 -34.66
N GLY A 876 19.15 -42.21 -34.63
CA GLY A 876 19.91 -42.53 -33.41
C GLY A 876 19.07 -43.33 -32.39
N ALA A 877 19.42 -43.21 -31.11
CA ALA A 877 18.69 -43.89 -30.03
C ALA A 877 17.19 -43.51 -29.91
N PRO A 878 16.73 -42.26 -30.17
CA PRO A 878 15.30 -41.93 -30.23
C PRO A 878 14.50 -42.84 -31.18
N ALA A 879 15.10 -43.28 -32.29
CA ALA A 879 14.42 -44.07 -33.31
C ALA A 879 13.91 -45.41 -32.76
N ALA A 880 14.67 -46.06 -31.88
CA ALA A 880 14.25 -47.29 -31.22
C ALA A 880 13.15 -47.02 -30.18
N GLN A 881 13.29 -45.95 -29.39
CA GLN A 881 12.30 -45.56 -28.39
C GLN A 881 10.93 -45.29 -29.04
N PHE A 882 10.90 -44.56 -30.15
CA PHE A 882 9.70 -44.09 -30.83
C PHE A 882 9.25 -44.93 -32.05
N ALA A 883 9.80 -46.14 -32.21
CA ALA A 883 9.48 -47.05 -33.31
C ALA A 883 8.03 -47.60 -33.27
N ALA A 884 7.53 -48.02 -34.43
CA ALA A 884 6.41 -48.96 -34.51
C ALA A 884 6.76 -50.29 -33.82
N GLY A 885 5.79 -50.97 -33.22
CA GLY A 885 6.03 -52.27 -32.58
C GLY A 885 4.90 -52.74 -31.64
N PRO A 886 4.81 -54.05 -31.36
CA PRO A 886 3.83 -54.62 -30.43
C PRO A 886 4.17 -54.38 -28.95
N ASP A 887 5.40 -53.95 -28.69
CA ASP A 887 6.01 -53.59 -27.41
C ASP A 887 5.76 -52.13 -26.99
N ALA A 888 5.18 -51.32 -27.87
CA ALA A 888 4.83 -49.93 -27.59
C ALA A 888 3.76 -49.81 -26.48
N GLU A 889 4.06 -49.03 -25.46
CA GLU A 889 3.15 -48.73 -24.36
C GLU A 889 2.04 -47.76 -24.78
N VAL A 890 0.91 -47.87 -24.07
CA VAL A 890 -0.32 -47.15 -24.35
C VAL A 890 -0.38 -45.91 -23.45
N VAL A 891 0.03 -44.76 -24.00
CA VAL A 891 0.20 -43.51 -23.24
C VAL A 891 -1.07 -43.03 -22.56
N GLU A 892 -2.25 -43.26 -23.15
CA GLU A 892 -3.52 -42.91 -22.52
C GLU A 892 -3.82 -43.67 -21.21
N ASP A 893 -3.12 -44.79 -20.96
CA ASP A 893 -3.26 -45.57 -19.73
C ASP A 893 -2.35 -45.12 -18.57
N LEU A 894 -1.42 -44.19 -18.79
CA LEU A 894 -0.43 -43.80 -17.77
C LEU A 894 -1.04 -43.15 -16.52
N GLY A 895 -0.58 -43.57 -15.33
CA GLY A 895 -1.08 -43.08 -14.03
C GLY A 895 -2.47 -43.61 -13.63
N ARG A 896 -3.01 -44.62 -14.33
CA ARG A 896 -4.24 -45.32 -13.91
C ARG A 896 -3.93 -46.35 -12.81
N PRO A 897 -4.88 -46.61 -11.88
CA PRO A 897 -6.17 -45.95 -11.71
C PRO A 897 -6.09 -44.60 -10.98
N ASN A 898 -5.04 -44.39 -10.18
CA ASN A 898 -4.71 -43.15 -9.48
C ASN A 898 -3.20 -43.11 -9.14
N GLY A 899 -2.75 -42.02 -8.51
CA GLY A 899 -1.34 -41.79 -8.16
C GLY A 899 -0.72 -40.70 -9.03
N VAL A 900 0.61 -40.64 -9.06
CA VAL A 900 1.38 -39.67 -9.87
C VAL A 900 2.17 -40.41 -10.93
N VAL A 901 2.10 -39.97 -12.19
CA VAL A 901 3.07 -40.37 -13.22
C VAL A 901 3.83 -39.14 -13.71
N VAL A 902 5.15 -39.24 -13.75
CA VAL A 902 6.04 -38.21 -14.28
C VAL A 902 6.53 -38.63 -15.66
N LEU A 903 6.15 -37.87 -16.70
CA LEU A 903 6.77 -37.94 -18.02
C LEU A 903 7.95 -36.97 -18.05
N GLU A 904 9.16 -37.51 -17.96
CA GLU A 904 10.40 -36.75 -17.82
C GLU A 904 11.05 -36.45 -19.19
N GLY A 905 11.13 -35.17 -19.57
CA GLY A 905 11.76 -34.73 -20.82
C GLY A 905 13.29 -34.67 -20.79
N GLY A 906 13.88 -34.29 -19.66
CA GLY A 906 15.31 -34.19 -19.45
C GLY A 906 16.03 -33.20 -20.39
N LYS A 907 17.34 -33.45 -20.62
CA LYS A 907 18.19 -32.67 -21.56
C LYS A 907 18.52 -33.41 -22.86
N PHE A 908 18.03 -34.64 -23.04
CA PHE A 908 18.43 -35.51 -24.14
C PHE A 908 17.77 -35.13 -25.47
N LEU A 909 16.45 -34.93 -25.46
CA LEU A 909 15.71 -34.45 -26.62
C LEU A 909 15.77 -32.93 -26.75
N ASP A 910 15.71 -32.44 -27.99
CA ASP A 910 15.66 -31.02 -28.27
C ASP A 910 14.32 -30.40 -27.82
N ASN A 911 14.30 -29.08 -27.60
CA ASN A 911 13.14 -28.40 -27.03
C ASN A 911 11.87 -28.57 -27.87
N PHE A 912 11.98 -28.73 -29.20
CA PHE A 912 10.83 -29.03 -30.06
C PHE A 912 10.28 -30.44 -29.77
N ALA A 913 11.14 -31.47 -29.81
CA ALA A 913 10.71 -32.85 -29.58
C ALA A 913 10.07 -33.02 -28.19
N LYS A 914 10.63 -32.40 -27.14
CA LYS A 914 10.04 -32.41 -25.79
C LYS A 914 8.67 -31.72 -25.76
N ALA A 915 8.57 -30.49 -26.26
CA ALA A 915 7.31 -29.74 -26.27
C ALA A 915 6.20 -30.47 -27.04
N TRP A 916 6.55 -31.06 -28.18
CA TRP A 916 5.62 -31.82 -29.00
C TRP A 916 5.21 -33.15 -28.36
N LEU A 917 6.14 -33.98 -27.89
CA LEU A 917 5.84 -35.26 -27.25
C LEU A 917 5.00 -35.09 -25.98
N LEU A 918 5.34 -34.10 -25.13
CA LEU A 918 4.60 -33.82 -23.89
C LEU A 918 3.19 -33.28 -24.19
N GLY A 919 3.07 -32.32 -25.12
CA GLY A 919 1.76 -31.81 -25.56
C GLY A 919 0.89 -32.91 -26.20
N TRP A 920 1.49 -33.77 -27.03
CA TRP A 920 0.81 -34.88 -27.69
C TRP A 920 0.35 -35.95 -26.70
N ALA A 921 1.20 -36.34 -25.74
CA ALA A 921 0.82 -37.22 -24.63
C ALA A 921 -0.33 -36.63 -23.80
N GLY A 922 -0.28 -35.33 -23.50
CA GLY A 922 -1.35 -34.63 -22.79
C GLY A 922 -2.69 -34.66 -23.54
N TRP A 923 -2.67 -34.41 -24.85
CA TRP A 923 -3.87 -34.49 -25.70
C TRP A 923 -4.43 -35.92 -25.76
N LEU A 924 -3.58 -36.94 -25.96
CA LEU A 924 -4.02 -38.34 -26.00
C LEU A 924 -4.68 -38.78 -24.69
N ILE A 925 -4.06 -38.49 -23.54
CA ILE A 925 -4.58 -38.80 -22.20
C ILE A 925 -5.92 -38.11 -21.96
N TYR A 926 -6.05 -36.84 -22.35
CA TYR A 926 -7.31 -36.09 -22.24
C TYR A 926 -8.40 -36.69 -23.14
N SER A 927 -8.12 -36.88 -24.43
CA SER A 927 -9.11 -37.34 -25.41
C SER A 927 -9.61 -38.76 -25.14
N ASP A 928 -8.75 -39.66 -24.65
CA ASP A 928 -9.15 -40.98 -24.15
C ASP A 928 -10.09 -40.86 -22.95
N MET A 929 -9.77 -40.01 -21.97
CA MET A 929 -10.60 -39.79 -20.78
C MET A 929 -11.98 -39.23 -21.12
N VAL A 930 -12.06 -38.29 -22.08
CA VAL A 930 -13.32 -37.79 -22.63
C VAL A 930 -14.12 -38.93 -23.26
N ALA A 931 -13.53 -39.64 -24.22
CA ALA A 931 -14.21 -40.69 -24.98
C ALA A 931 -14.73 -41.83 -24.08
N ARG A 932 -13.97 -42.24 -23.07
CA ARG A 932 -14.43 -43.28 -22.12
C ARG A 932 -15.51 -42.78 -21.16
N ARG A 933 -15.53 -41.48 -20.81
CA ARG A 933 -16.58 -40.88 -19.97
C ARG A 933 -17.89 -40.70 -20.74
N GLU A 934 -17.84 -40.28 -22.00
CA GLU A 934 -19.00 -40.26 -22.91
C GLU A 934 -19.58 -41.66 -23.11
N ARG A 935 -18.73 -42.68 -23.31
CA ARG A 935 -19.14 -44.09 -23.44
C ARG A 935 -19.52 -44.75 -22.10
N GLN A 936 -19.48 -44.04 -20.97
CA GLN A 936 -19.76 -44.53 -19.61
C GLN A 936 -18.92 -45.76 -19.17
N ILE A 937 -17.70 -45.87 -19.70
CA ILE A 937 -16.76 -46.96 -19.41
C ILE A 937 -15.98 -46.72 -18.09
N ASN A 938 -15.79 -45.45 -17.69
CA ASN A 938 -15.03 -45.01 -16.51
C ASN A 938 -15.71 -45.34 -15.16
N ARG A 939 -15.93 -46.63 -14.86
CA ARG A 939 -16.50 -47.09 -13.59
C ARG A 939 -15.42 -47.13 -12.50
N GLY A 940 -15.24 -46.00 -11.80
CA GLY A 940 -14.35 -45.89 -10.64
C GLY A 940 -12.95 -45.32 -10.92
N GLU A 941 -12.74 -44.72 -12.09
CA GLU A 941 -11.50 -43.99 -12.39
C GLU A 941 -11.46 -42.66 -11.62
N ALA A 942 -10.27 -42.27 -11.14
CA ALA A 942 -10.09 -41.01 -10.42
C ALA A 942 -10.11 -39.80 -11.37
N ASP A 943 -10.52 -38.64 -10.85
CA ASP A 943 -10.40 -37.37 -11.56
C ASP A 943 -8.92 -37.07 -11.89
N LEU A 944 -8.70 -36.44 -13.04
CA LEU A 944 -7.38 -36.17 -13.61
C LEU A 944 -6.90 -34.76 -13.24
N PHE A 945 -5.68 -34.63 -12.74
CA PHE A 945 -4.95 -33.36 -12.72
C PHE A 945 -3.69 -33.50 -13.59
N MET A 946 -3.56 -32.70 -14.64
CA MET A 946 -2.39 -32.75 -15.53
C MET A 946 -1.61 -31.45 -15.47
N VAL A 947 -0.31 -31.54 -15.19
CA VAL A 947 0.60 -30.40 -15.09
C VAL A 947 1.38 -30.26 -16.39
N PHE A 948 1.36 -29.08 -16.98
CA PHE A 948 2.21 -28.67 -18.09
C PHE A 948 3.34 -27.79 -17.52
N GLU A 949 4.56 -28.33 -17.45
CA GLU A 949 5.76 -27.53 -17.15
C GLU A 949 6.24 -26.78 -18.40
N GLU A 950 6.83 -25.58 -18.23
CA GLU A 950 7.24 -24.68 -19.32
C GLU A 950 6.14 -24.52 -20.39
N ALA A 951 4.91 -24.32 -19.92
CA ALA A 951 3.69 -24.38 -20.72
C ALA A 951 3.65 -23.36 -21.87
N ASN A 952 4.39 -22.27 -21.77
CA ASN A 952 4.63 -21.32 -22.86
C ASN A 952 5.25 -22.01 -24.09
N ILE A 953 6.25 -22.88 -23.88
CA ILE A 953 6.90 -23.63 -24.97
C ILE A 953 5.94 -24.68 -25.55
N ILE A 954 5.22 -25.40 -24.68
CA ILE A 954 4.28 -26.45 -25.10
C ILE A 954 3.11 -25.87 -25.93
N PHE A 955 2.53 -24.74 -25.52
CA PHE A 955 1.34 -24.18 -26.18
C PHE A 955 1.64 -23.20 -27.32
N THR A 956 2.85 -22.62 -27.43
CA THR A 956 3.19 -21.65 -28.50
C THR A 956 4.38 -22.00 -29.39
N GLY A 957 5.18 -23.01 -29.03
CA GLY A 957 6.38 -23.40 -29.74
C GLY A 957 7.62 -22.64 -29.26
N LEU A 958 8.69 -22.68 -30.07
CA LEU A 958 10.03 -22.24 -29.66
C LEU A 958 10.28 -20.72 -29.73
N ASP A 959 9.56 -20.00 -30.60
CA ASP A 959 9.74 -18.56 -30.81
C ASP A 959 8.40 -17.82 -30.65
N GLY A 960 8.37 -16.72 -29.89
CA GLY A 960 7.17 -15.92 -29.61
C GLY A 960 6.68 -15.07 -30.80
N GLY A 961 6.40 -15.71 -31.94
CA GLY A 961 6.03 -15.07 -33.20
C GLY A 961 4.65 -14.40 -33.18
N ASP A 962 4.52 -13.37 -34.03
CA ASP A 962 3.38 -12.44 -34.06
C ASP A 962 2.02 -13.15 -34.23
N PRO A 963 1.06 -12.97 -33.30
CA PRO A 963 -0.25 -13.61 -33.39
C PRO A 963 -1.10 -13.13 -34.58
N GLU A 964 -0.87 -11.93 -35.13
CA GLU A 964 -1.69 -11.41 -36.24
C GLU A 964 -1.46 -12.13 -37.58
N ALA A 965 -0.35 -12.86 -37.73
CA ALA A 965 -0.02 -13.56 -38.98
C ALA A 965 -0.84 -14.86 -39.24
N ARG A 966 -1.73 -15.27 -38.33
CA ARG A 966 -2.36 -16.62 -38.33
C ARG A 966 -3.83 -16.61 -38.76
N LEU A 967 -4.08 -16.64 -40.08
CA LEU A 967 -5.43 -16.71 -40.68
C LEU A 967 -6.03 -18.13 -40.70
N GLY A 968 -6.39 -18.66 -39.53
CA GLY A 968 -7.15 -19.91 -39.34
C GLY A 968 -7.33 -20.26 -37.86
N PRO A 969 -8.24 -21.20 -37.51
CA PRO A 969 -8.37 -21.67 -36.13
C PRO A 969 -7.03 -22.25 -35.69
N SER A 970 -6.45 -21.68 -34.64
CA SER A 970 -5.08 -21.94 -34.21
C SER A 970 -5.05 -23.06 -33.17
N VAL A 971 -3.91 -23.73 -32.95
CA VAL A 971 -3.82 -24.78 -31.90
C VAL A 971 -4.05 -24.21 -30.49
N SER A 972 -3.78 -22.92 -30.29
CA SER A 972 -4.23 -22.15 -29.14
C SER A 972 -5.75 -22.26 -28.90
N GLU A 973 -6.56 -22.41 -29.95
CA GLU A 973 -8.00 -22.64 -29.87
C GLU A 973 -8.34 -24.09 -29.49
N GLN A 974 -7.61 -25.09 -30.00
CA GLN A 974 -7.80 -26.49 -29.58
C GLN A 974 -7.49 -26.70 -28.10
N TYR A 975 -6.35 -26.18 -27.62
CA TYR A 975 -6.02 -26.23 -26.19
C TYR A 975 -6.97 -25.34 -25.36
N ALA A 976 -7.41 -24.17 -25.85
CA ALA A 976 -8.43 -23.38 -25.14
C ALA A 976 -9.77 -24.12 -25.00
N ASN A 977 -10.21 -24.83 -26.05
CA ASN A 977 -11.42 -25.65 -26.02
C ASN A 977 -11.26 -26.84 -25.07
N MET A 978 -10.10 -27.51 -25.07
CA MET A 978 -9.74 -28.54 -24.08
C MET A 978 -9.87 -28.00 -22.66
N PHE A 979 -9.25 -26.86 -22.34
CA PHE A 979 -9.35 -26.24 -21.02
C PHE A 979 -10.80 -25.90 -20.65
N ARG A 980 -11.56 -25.25 -21.55
CA ARG A 980 -12.95 -24.86 -21.30
C ARG A 980 -13.89 -26.04 -20.99
N ASP A 981 -13.73 -27.17 -21.68
CA ASP A 981 -14.65 -28.32 -21.54
C ASP A 981 -14.19 -29.40 -20.55
N SER A 982 -12.89 -29.50 -20.28
CA SER A 982 -12.28 -30.59 -19.49
C SER A 982 -12.93 -30.86 -18.12
N ARG A 983 -13.40 -29.83 -17.42
CA ARG A 983 -14.09 -29.99 -16.13
C ARG A 983 -15.35 -30.86 -16.21
N LYS A 984 -16.07 -30.85 -17.34
CA LYS A 984 -17.25 -31.72 -17.56
C LYS A 984 -16.89 -33.20 -17.45
N TYR A 985 -15.65 -33.51 -17.81
CA TYR A 985 -15.09 -34.87 -17.84
C TYR A 985 -14.30 -35.23 -16.58
N GLY A 986 -14.17 -34.31 -15.60
CA GLY A 986 -13.37 -34.52 -14.39
C GLY A 986 -11.86 -34.32 -14.60
N ALA A 987 -11.47 -33.59 -15.65
CA ALA A 987 -10.08 -33.23 -15.92
C ALA A 987 -9.79 -31.78 -15.52
N TYR A 988 -8.63 -31.57 -14.92
CA TYR A 988 -8.12 -30.31 -14.39
C TYR A 988 -6.66 -30.13 -14.79
N PHE A 989 -6.20 -28.88 -14.88
CA PHE A 989 -4.88 -28.58 -15.48
C PHE A 989 -4.07 -27.59 -14.64
N GLY A 990 -2.79 -27.88 -14.42
CA GLY A 990 -1.81 -26.94 -13.88
C GLY A 990 -0.95 -26.38 -15.01
N VAL A 991 -0.91 -25.05 -15.15
CA VAL A 991 -0.11 -24.35 -16.16
C VAL A 991 1.06 -23.68 -15.45
N VAL A 992 2.27 -24.20 -15.61
CA VAL A 992 3.47 -23.63 -15.00
C VAL A 992 4.24 -22.83 -16.06
N THR A 993 4.47 -21.54 -15.82
CA THR A 993 5.09 -20.63 -16.80
C THR A 993 5.90 -19.53 -16.14
N GLN A 994 6.94 -19.06 -16.84
CA GLN A 994 7.72 -17.88 -16.46
C GLN A 994 7.19 -16.60 -17.13
N SER A 995 6.44 -16.75 -18.22
CA SER A 995 5.96 -15.67 -19.07
C SER A 995 4.47 -15.88 -19.37
N PRO A 996 3.57 -15.57 -18.42
CA PRO A 996 2.14 -15.78 -18.60
C PRO A 996 1.55 -15.03 -19.80
N SER A 997 2.13 -13.91 -20.24
CA SER A 997 1.72 -13.19 -21.46
C SER A 997 1.96 -13.94 -22.77
N LEU A 998 2.77 -15.02 -22.77
CA LEU A 998 2.91 -15.93 -23.90
C LEU A 998 1.86 -17.06 -23.91
N ILE A 999 1.10 -17.26 -22.83
CA ILE A 999 0.06 -18.30 -22.80
C ILE A 999 -1.17 -17.80 -23.59
N PRO A 1000 -1.82 -18.66 -24.42
CA PRO A 1000 -3.04 -18.29 -25.12
C PRO A 1000 -4.15 -17.80 -24.17
N ALA A 1001 -4.77 -16.66 -24.49
CA ALA A 1001 -5.78 -16.02 -23.62
C ALA A 1001 -6.98 -16.92 -23.25
N GLY A 1002 -7.37 -17.85 -24.13
CA GLY A 1002 -8.43 -18.84 -23.84
C GLY A 1002 -8.05 -19.87 -22.76
N ILE A 1003 -6.75 -20.15 -22.59
CA ILE A 1003 -6.22 -21.00 -21.52
C ILE A 1003 -6.17 -20.20 -20.21
N ILE A 1004 -5.65 -18.97 -20.26
CA ILE A 1004 -5.54 -18.07 -19.09
C ILE A 1004 -6.92 -17.78 -18.49
N SER A 1005 -7.90 -17.42 -19.31
CA SER A 1005 -9.29 -17.17 -18.87
C SER A 1005 -10.02 -18.42 -18.36
N SER A 1006 -9.48 -19.62 -18.57
CA SER A 1006 -9.96 -20.87 -17.95
C SER A 1006 -9.25 -21.17 -16.61
N CYS A 1007 -8.11 -20.55 -16.33
CA CYS A 1007 -7.34 -20.71 -15.10
C CYS A 1007 -7.84 -19.80 -13.98
N ASN A 1008 -8.98 -20.17 -13.38
CA ASN A 1008 -9.58 -19.42 -12.27
C ASN A 1008 -8.72 -19.42 -11.00
N ASN A 1009 -7.97 -20.49 -10.73
CA ASN A 1009 -7.08 -20.54 -9.57
C ASN A 1009 -5.71 -19.98 -9.96
N LEU A 1010 -5.14 -19.14 -9.09
CA LEU A 1010 -3.88 -18.45 -9.34
C LEU A 1010 -2.92 -18.70 -8.17
N MET A 1011 -1.66 -18.95 -8.52
CA MET A 1011 -0.52 -18.81 -7.63
C MET A 1011 0.57 -18.05 -8.39
N VAL A 1012 0.87 -16.83 -7.94
CA VAL A 1012 1.79 -15.93 -8.65
C VAL A 1012 2.87 -15.41 -7.73
N GLY A 1013 4.12 -15.68 -8.08
CA GLY A 1013 5.29 -15.05 -7.47
C GLY A 1013 5.76 -13.81 -8.24
N PHE A 1014 6.98 -13.37 -7.94
CA PHE A 1014 7.67 -12.27 -8.60
C PHE A 1014 7.68 -12.36 -10.14
N LEU A 1015 7.38 -11.23 -10.80
CA LEU A 1015 7.33 -11.07 -12.26
C LEU A 1015 7.94 -9.73 -12.71
N LYS A 1016 8.88 -9.79 -13.66
CA LYS A 1016 9.59 -8.60 -14.18
C LYS A 1016 8.84 -7.86 -15.29
N THR A 1017 8.29 -8.59 -16.26
CA THR A 1017 7.80 -8.00 -17.52
C THR A 1017 6.51 -7.20 -17.31
N PRO A 1018 6.38 -5.97 -17.85
CA PRO A 1018 5.14 -5.21 -17.78
C PRO A 1018 3.92 -5.98 -18.31
N LYS A 1019 4.04 -6.64 -19.48
CA LYS A 1019 2.96 -7.46 -20.07
C LYS A 1019 2.51 -8.62 -19.18
N ASP A 1020 3.44 -9.27 -18.48
CA ASP A 1020 3.13 -10.38 -17.57
C ASP A 1020 2.41 -9.86 -16.32
N LYS A 1021 2.87 -8.72 -15.77
CA LYS A 1021 2.25 -8.06 -14.62
C LYS A 1021 0.83 -7.59 -14.93
N ASP A 1022 0.64 -6.85 -16.03
CA ASP A 1022 -0.67 -6.31 -16.42
C ASP A 1022 -1.72 -7.41 -16.57
N LEU A 1023 -1.34 -8.54 -17.17
CA LEU A 1023 -2.20 -9.72 -17.31
C LEU A 1023 -2.55 -10.35 -15.95
N VAL A 1024 -1.58 -10.50 -15.06
CA VAL A 1024 -1.80 -11.04 -13.72
C VAL A 1024 -2.68 -10.11 -12.88
N ILE A 1025 -2.46 -8.81 -12.92
CA ILE A 1025 -3.25 -7.81 -12.18
C ILE A 1025 -4.74 -7.90 -12.58
N SER A 1026 -5.00 -7.99 -13.89
CA SER A 1026 -6.35 -8.22 -14.41
C SER A 1026 -6.93 -9.56 -13.91
N ALA A 1027 -6.14 -10.64 -13.90
CA ALA A 1027 -6.53 -11.94 -13.34
C ALA A 1027 -6.74 -11.92 -11.80
N LEU A 1028 -6.13 -10.98 -11.06
CA LEU A 1028 -6.38 -10.73 -9.64
C LEU A 1028 -7.64 -9.88 -9.38
N ALA A 1029 -8.35 -9.46 -10.43
CA ALA A 1029 -9.46 -8.49 -10.39
C ALA A 1029 -9.03 -7.15 -9.77
N ARG A 1030 -7.95 -6.60 -10.32
CA ARG A 1030 -7.41 -5.26 -10.09
C ARG A 1030 -7.25 -4.56 -11.44
N SER A 1031 -7.25 -3.24 -11.45
CA SER A 1031 -7.12 -2.44 -12.66
C SER A 1031 -5.70 -2.51 -13.22
N GLU A 1032 -5.51 -3.14 -14.38
CA GLU A 1032 -4.18 -3.21 -15.01
C GLU A 1032 -3.66 -1.87 -15.57
N LYS A 1033 -4.50 -0.82 -15.55
CA LYS A 1033 -4.19 0.53 -16.04
C LYS A 1033 -4.70 1.61 -15.08
N GLY A 1034 -4.06 2.78 -15.14
CA GLY A 1034 -4.40 3.94 -14.32
C GLY A 1034 -3.66 3.97 -12.98
N PHE A 1035 -3.98 4.95 -12.14
CA PHE A 1035 -3.23 5.24 -10.90
C PHE A 1035 -3.77 4.52 -9.65
N VAL A 1036 -4.88 3.76 -9.75
CA VAL A 1036 -5.58 3.17 -8.59
C VAL A 1036 -4.83 1.96 -8.04
N ASP A 1037 -4.55 0.97 -8.88
CA ASP A 1037 -3.93 -0.31 -8.47
C ASP A 1037 -2.43 -0.41 -8.81
N GLU A 1038 -1.77 0.72 -9.11
CA GLU A 1038 -0.32 0.79 -9.34
C GLU A 1038 0.53 0.19 -8.19
N PRO A 1039 0.14 0.27 -6.89
CA PRO A 1039 0.82 -0.47 -5.82
C PRO A 1039 0.85 -1.98 -6.04
N TRP A 1040 -0.20 -2.60 -6.59
CA TRP A 1040 -0.21 -4.04 -6.93
C TRP A 1040 0.82 -4.38 -8.00
N ARG A 1041 1.06 -3.46 -8.95
CA ARG A 1041 2.02 -3.64 -10.04
C ARG A 1041 3.47 -3.57 -9.59
N ARG A 1042 3.76 -2.71 -8.61
CA ARG A 1042 5.07 -2.60 -7.95
C ARG A 1042 5.28 -3.78 -7.01
N PHE A 1043 4.27 -4.15 -6.24
CA PHE A 1043 4.38 -5.30 -5.34
C PHE A 1043 4.71 -6.61 -6.08
N LEU A 1044 4.25 -6.81 -7.34
CA LEU A 1044 4.64 -7.95 -8.18
C LEU A 1044 6.14 -7.98 -8.58
N ASP A 1045 6.85 -6.85 -8.54
CA ASP A 1045 8.30 -6.77 -8.77
C ASP A 1045 9.14 -6.50 -7.52
N ASP A 1046 8.53 -6.58 -6.33
CA ASP A 1046 9.18 -6.42 -5.01
C ASP A 1046 8.88 -7.58 -4.03
N GLN A 1047 8.26 -8.67 -4.51
CA GLN A 1047 8.03 -9.86 -3.66
C GLN A 1047 9.38 -10.48 -3.25
N PRO A 1048 9.51 -11.04 -2.03
CA PRO A 1048 10.66 -11.86 -1.61
C PRO A 1048 10.47 -13.36 -1.93
N ILE A 1049 11.57 -14.10 -2.04
CA ILE A 1049 11.55 -15.52 -2.48
C ILE A 1049 10.67 -16.36 -1.53
N GLY A 1050 9.75 -17.13 -2.13
CA GLY A 1050 8.80 -17.95 -1.38
C GLY A 1050 7.62 -17.17 -0.79
N MET A 1051 7.46 -15.89 -1.07
CA MET A 1051 6.17 -15.20 -0.96
C MET A 1051 5.47 -15.25 -2.32
N VAL A 1052 4.19 -15.65 -2.32
CA VAL A 1052 3.35 -15.67 -3.52
C VAL A 1052 1.95 -15.15 -3.21
N ILE A 1053 1.28 -14.60 -4.22
CA ILE A 1053 -0.14 -14.28 -4.20
C ILE A 1053 -0.92 -15.53 -4.61
N GLY A 1054 -1.82 -16.00 -3.74
CA GLY A 1054 -2.84 -16.99 -4.04
C GLY A 1054 -4.19 -16.34 -4.35
N ARG A 1055 -4.97 -16.94 -5.25
CA ARG A 1055 -6.39 -16.60 -5.45
C ARG A 1055 -7.17 -17.85 -5.86
N PHE A 1056 -8.19 -18.23 -5.07
CA PHE A 1056 -9.07 -19.37 -5.34
C PHE A 1056 -10.55 -18.93 -5.37
N PRO A 1057 -10.97 -18.18 -6.42
CA PRO A 1057 -12.18 -17.36 -6.40
C PRO A 1057 -13.48 -18.13 -6.63
N TYR A 1058 -13.45 -19.46 -6.82
CA TYR A 1058 -14.67 -20.26 -7.02
C TYR A 1058 -15.39 -20.55 -5.71
N VAL A 1059 -16.00 -19.51 -5.14
CA VAL A 1059 -16.66 -19.53 -3.84
C VAL A 1059 -18.03 -18.85 -3.94
N HIS A 1060 -19.00 -19.34 -3.18
CA HIS A 1060 -20.32 -18.71 -3.05
C HIS A 1060 -20.29 -17.39 -2.26
N LYS A 1061 -19.21 -17.14 -1.52
CA LYS A 1061 -19.00 -16.02 -0.61
C LYS A 1061 -18.05 -15.01 -1.24
N ARG A 1062 -18.50 -13.77 -1.45
CA ARG A 1062 -17.70 -12.70 -2.07
C ARG A 1062 -16.45 -12.40 -1.25
N GLU A 1063 -16.57 -12.47 0.08
CA GLU A 1063 -15.47 -12.23 1.01
C GLU A 1063 -14.31 -13.23 0.86
N LEU A 1064 -14.54 -14.42 0.29
CA LEU A 1064 -13.51 -15.44 0.03
C LEU A 1064 -12.85 -15.33 -1.36
N GLN A 1065 -13.16 -14.28 -2.15
CA GLN A 1065 -12.62 -14.07 -3.51
C GLN A 1065 -11.39 -13.16 -3.57
N LEU A 1066 -11.02 -12.52 -2.45
CA LEU A 1066 -9.85 -11.65 -2.38
C LEU A 1066 -8.56 -12.45 -2.56
N PRO A 1067 -7.57 -11.93 -3.30
CA PRO A 1067 -6.22 -12.50 -3.33
C PRO A 1067 -5.58 -12.41 -1.94
N PHE A 1068 -4.65 -13.30 -1.63
CA PHE A 1068 -3.99 -13.41 -0.32
C PHE A 1068 -2.52 -13.77 -0.47
N LEU A 1069 -1.67 -13.36 0.47
CA LEU A 1069 -0.25 -13.72 0.47
C LEU A 1069 0.01 -14.99 1.27
N PHE A 1070 0.87 -15.86 0.74
CA PHE A 1070 1.30 -17.05 1.48
C PHE A 1070 2.71 -17.54 1.10
N ARG A 1071 3.29 -18.34 2.00
CA ARG A 1071 4.47 -19.16 1.75
C ARG A 1071 4.04 -20.60 1.45
N PRO A 1072 4.31 -21.15 0.25
CA PRO A 1072 4.03 -22.54 -0.05
C PRO A 1072 4.85 -23.47 0.85
N LEU A 1073 4.28 -24.59 1.28
CA LEU A 1073 5.03 -25.62 2.00
C LEU A 1073 5.90 -26.42 1.01
N MET A 1074 7.22 -26.33 1.18
CA MET A 1074 8.16 -27.18 0.45
C MET A 1074 7.97 -28.65 0.85
N LEU A 1075 8.12 -29.55 -0.13
CA LEU A 1075 8.30 -30.97 0.11
C LEU A 1075 9.81 -31.21 0.27
N ASP A 1076 10.26 -31.24 1.51
CA ASP A 1076 11.67 -31.49 1.84
C ASP A 1076 11.97 -32.99 1.73
N VAL A 1077 12.17 -33.45 0.49
CA VAL A 1077 12.44 -34.84 0.14
C VAL A 1077 13.62 -34.92 -0.83
N PRO A 1078 14.55 -35.89 -0.65
CA PRO A 1078 15.72 -36.01 -1.51
C PRO A 1078 15.31 -36.45 -2.91
N GLU A 1079 15.95 -35.86 -3.92
CA GLU A 1079 15.79 -36.26 -5.32
C GLU A 1079 16.39 -37.67 -5.53
N PRO A 1080 15.64 -38.64 -6.08
CA PRO A 1080 16.13 -40.00 -6.26
C PRO A 1080 17.20 -40.11 -7.35
N SER A 1081 18.20 -40.95 -7.08
CA SER A 1081 19.19 -41.32 -8.10
C SER A 1081 18.58 -42.28 -9.13
N ASP A 1082 19.22 -42.38 -10.30
CA ASP A 1082 18.84 -43.35 -11.34
C ASP A 1082 18.89 -44.81 -10.79
N GLU A 1083 19.81 -45.12 -9.86
CA GLU A 1083 19.86 -46.42 -9.15
C GLU A 1083 18.69 -46.62 -8.17
N GLU A 1084 18.25 -45.57 -7.49
CA GLU A 1084 17.09 -45.64 -6.58
C GLU A 1084 15.78 -45.82 -7.35
N ILE A 1085 15.66 -45.20 -8.52
CA ILE A 1085 14.53 -45.41 -9.45
C ILE A 1085 14.51 -46.88 -9.91
N GLU A 1086 15.67 -47.46 -10.26
CA GLU A 1086 15.78 -48.89 -10.60
C GLU A 1086 15.38 -49.79 -9.43
N ALA A 1087 15.82 -49.48 -8.20
CA ALA A 1087 15.50 -50.27 -7.01
C ALA A 1087 14.01 -50.22 -6.62
N LYS A 1088 13.34 -49.06 -6.78
CA LYS A 1088 11.94 -48.85 -6.38
C LYS A 1088 10.92 -49.23 -7.45
N LEU A 1089 11.22 -48.97 -8.73
CA LEU A 1089 10.27 -49.13 -9.84
C LEU A 1089 10.69 -50.23 -10.84
N GLY A 1090 11.94 -50.68 -10.79
CA GLY A 1090 12.58 -51.54 -11.79
C GLY A 1090 13.15 -50.75 -12.97
N ARG A 1091 14.19 -51.29 -13.62
CA ARG A 1091 14.70 -50.80 -14.91
C ARG A 1091 13.84 -51.32 -16.07
N ILE A 1092 13.73 -50.50 -17.11
CA ILE A 1092 13.21 -50.87 -18.44
C ILE A 1092 14.35 -50.69 -19.44
N THR A 1093 14.44 -51.59 -20.42
CA THR A 1093 15.41 -51.52 -21.51
C THR A 1093 14.67 -51.59 -22.84
N LEU A 1094 15.07 -50.76 -23.80
CA LEU A 1094 14.55 -50.72 -25.18
C LEU A 1094 15.24 -51.77 -26.06
#